data_AF-A0A8X7BQL5-F1
#
_entry.id   AF-A0A8X7BQL5-F1
#
_cell.length_a   1.000
_cell.length_b   1.000
_cell.length_c   1.000
_cell.angle_alpha   90.00
_cell.angle_beta   90.00
_cell.angle_gamma   90.00
#
_symmetry.space_group_name_H-M   'P 1'
#
loop_
_entity.id
_entity.type
_entity.pdbx_description
1 polymer ?
#
loop_
_entity_poly.entity_id
_entity_poly.type
_entity_poly.pdbx_seq_one_letter_code
_entity_poly.pdbx_strand_id
1 'polypeptide(L)'
;MYSKYELDPYPLCNSSYKGFYLKNFKSHSYLFDRAYIETRPATGEDYYIPHSRASKCIVVTNIYFDEIGCHKVACFPVKEDLSPCEKNDKPKWIPIGKGFTLSCQPACQYEGAIDTDFRNGNCYLINSLKKILAILPEKLFGMTSKHNFHTGLDIIDGNLKINNLYCESYGLDFNGDDCTSTTGQIIAEILLGQSIYRELFKTKKTNPLLVAKPPIPDYLYVPKNRKKRSVEYSSPNMDTKLLHDIAVELSVDFGVDLTLDSIQHILKKRVPGLVIKASSNIPIKSAMIQAVLKSQTTAVINISKMAARGISTASTAFSLYGIVSMIFDIFDPFEYNRVLDKSTLDAVNRQLDLKFYKREFYKPIKVTPDFVWENVLLEEDQTESYTFMAERIKEYLNEIHQAPPDKKLFKLKKETLNYETKNNLFDKHIESLTETQKEFITLIKDWFAHQRNMLILVTGGPGSGKTYTVIETFKHLNIATIKMAPTARIACKIDGRTIHSTMRLDWREGSQLKQIERELQEENNVQTCLEKILFIAMGDKRQLKPVMSQYNIFHVSFDKEFETYFIEFKESKRFLPEYLKIIEQLRELVDKREEEKLLEFISTEFPVVESIDTNMLKKCKKALVYKNATADVYNAYYTSQFPGKAYRLYKIENGKVCKNSFVDLKPGCEVAVTENFATKWDLQNVVTNGTVLVFEKYVAKYDTCKCIDMNGQDVYIKRNEYSGMIPLVPNFARTIHKYQGETIDTDGIVFNFDGCTDLNLIYTALSRVCSMTQIIAIAL
;
A
#
# COMPACT_ATOMS: atom_id res chain seq x y z
N MET A 1 -9.00 34.71 23.10
CA MET A 1 -8.75 34.76 24.55
C MET A 1 -8.81 33.32 25.05
N TYR A 2 -7.67 32.62 25.08
CA TYR A 2 -7.62 31.21 25.49
C TYR A 2 -7.28 31.17 26.98
N SER A 3 -8.27 30.93 27.84
CA SER A 3 -8.04 30.72 29.27
C SER A 3 -7.54 29.30 29.49
N LYS A 4 -6.41 29.19 30.17
CA LYS A 4 -5.90 27.98 30.80
C LYS A 4 -6.95 27.54 31.84
N TYR A 5 -7.90 26.69 31.44
CA TYR A 5 -8.88 26.15 32.36
C TYR A 5 -8.18 25.12 33.25
N GLU A 6 -7.85 25.53 34.48
CA GLU A 6 -7.93 24.60 35.59
C GLU A 6 -9.37 24.05 35.58
N LEU A 7 -9.49 22.74 35.46
CA LEU A 7 -10.76 22.04 35.26
C LEU A 7 -11.64 22.17 36.51
N ASP A 8 -12.40 23.27 36.58
CA ASP A 8 -13.45 23.46 37.58
C ASP A 8 -14.64 22.51 37.33
N PRO A 9 -15.35 22.10 38.39
CA PRO A 9 -16.24 20.95 38.38
C PRO A 9 -17.63 21.32 37.85
N TYR A 10 -17.84 21.22 36.53
CA TYR A 10 -19.20 21.15 35.97
C TYR A 10 -19.73 19.71 35.96
N PRO A 11 -20.95 19.44 36.49
CA PRO A 11 -21.43 18.08 36.67
C PRO A 11 -22.07 17.50 35.40
N LEU A 12 -21.76 16.23 35.14
CA LEU A 12 -22.58 15.18 34.50
C LEU A 12 -22.35 14.74 33.03
N CYS A 13 -21.58 15.44 32.18
CA CYS A 13 -21.04 14.81 30.94
C CYS A 13 -19.51 14.73 30.89
N ASN A 14 -18.83 15.41 31.81
CA ASN A 14 -17.37 15.47 31.87
C ASN A 14 -16.74 14.28 32.61
N SER A 15 -17.51 13.44 33.30
CA SER A 15 -16.97 12.33 34.11
C SER A 15 -16.72 11.05 33.31
N SER A 16 -17.47 10.78 32.24
CA SER A 16 -17.39 9.49 31.52
C SER A 16 -16.35 9.47 30.41
N TYR A 17 -16.21 10.55 29.63
CA TYR A 17 -15.21 10.64 28.56
C TYR A 17 -13.80 10.87 29.13
N LYS A 18 -13.71 11.76 30.12
CA LYS A 18 -12.56 11.90 31.01
C LYS A 18 -12.32 10.59 31.76
N GLY A 19 -13.37 9.86 32.14
CA GLY A 19 -13.30 8.56 32.81
C GLY A 19 -12.67 7.47 31.94
N PHE A 20 -13.04 7.37 30.66
CA PHE A 20 -12.46 6.43 29.69
C PHE A 20 -10.98 6.72 29.46
N TYR A 21 -10.65 7.96 29.10
CA TYR A 21 -9.25 8.36 28.93
C TYR A 21 -8.46 8.31 30.23
N LEU A 22 -9.00 8.74 31.37
CA LEU A 22 -8.31 8.62 32.67
C LEU A 22 -8.18 7.17 33.14
N LYS A 23 -9.14 6.27 32.86
CA LYS A 23 -9.03 4.84 33.20
C LYS A 23 -7.89 4.21 32.39
N ASN A 24 -7.83 4.54 31.11
CA ASN A 24 -6.77 4.07 30.21
C ASN A 24 -5.43 4.72 30.51
N PHE A 25 -5.38 6.04 30.70
CA PHE A 25 -4.20 6.78 31.16
C PHE A 25 -3.74 6.36 32.56
N LYS A 26 -4.63 5.91 33.46
CA LYS A 26 -4.22 5.41 34.79
C LYS A 26 -3.32 4.18 34.69
N SER A 27 -3.54 3.31 33.70
CA SER A 27 -2.68 2.14 33.49
C SER A 27 -1.23 2.54 33.16
N HIS A 28 -1.06 3.63 32.41
CA HIS A 28 0.22 4.19 31.98
C HIS A 28 0.40 5.65 32.46
N SER A 29 0.05 5.92 33.72
CA SER A 29 -0.05 7.30 34.24
C SER A 29 1.25 8.10 34.14
N TYR A 30 2.38 7.39 34.12
CA TYR A 30 3.69 7.99 34.02
C TYR A 30 4.03 8.49 32.60
N LEU A 31 3.34 8.00 31.55
CA LEU A 31 3.45 8.48 30.17
C LEU A 31 2.49 9.64 29.88
N PHE A 32 1.26 9.56 30.39
CA PHE A 32 0.17 10.47 30.00
C PHE A 32 -0.17 11.55 31.03
N ASP A 33 0.57 11.66 32.14
CA ASP A 33 0.42 12.78 33.09
C ASP A 33 0.72 14.16 32.48
N ARG A 34 1.29 14.17 31.28
CA ARG A 34 1.68 15.35 30.49
C ARG A 34 0.95 15.45 29.15
N ALA A 35 -0.16 14.73 29.01
CA ALA A 35 -1.08 14.85 27.88
C ALA A 35 -2.10 15.96 28.16
N TYR A 36 -2.28 16.86 27.20
CA TYR A 36 -3.28 17.92 27.23
C TYR A 36 -4.36 17.63 26.20
N ILE A 37 -5.61 17.85 26.61
CA ILE A 37 -6.78 17.73 25.76
C ILE A 37 -7.41 19.11 25.73
N GLU A 38 -7.36 19.76 24.57
CA GLU A 38 -8.11 20.98 24.33
C GLU A 38 -9.50 20.61 23.84
N THR A 39 -10.49 21.25 24.45
CA THR A 39 -11.91 21.01 24.13
C THR A 39 -12.61 22.33 23.92
N ARG A 40 -13.60 22.35 23.03
CA ARG A 40 -14.57 23.44 22.91
C ARG A 40 -16.00 22.90 22.86
N PRO A 41 -17.03 23.72 23.12
CA PRO A 41 -18.41 23.33 22.86
C PRO A 41 -18.57 22.93 21.38
N ALA A 42 -19.33 21.88 21.15
CA ALA A 42 -19.66 21.44 19.80
C ALA A 42 -20.70 22.40 19.18
N THR A 43 -20.49 22.78 17.92
CA THR A 43 -21.40 23.65 17.16
C THR A 43 -22.08 22.84 16.05
N GLY A 44 -23.12 23.42 15.44
CA GLY A 44 -23.79 22.80 14.28
C GLY A 44 -22.91 22.64 13.04
N GLU A 45 -21.69 23.21 13.04
CA GLU A 45 -20.70 23.06 11.96
C GLU A 45 -19.85 21.79 12.10
N ASP A 46 -19.77 21.20 13.30
CA ASP A 46 -18.94 20.02 13.56
C ASP A 46 -19.64 18.73 13.12
N TYR A 47 -20.87 18.58 13.58
CA TYR A 47 -21.77 17.47 13.31
C TYR A 47 -23.18 17.86 13.76
N TYR A 48 -24.20 17.16 13.28
CA TYR A 48 -25.56 17.38 13.77
C TYR A 48 -25.63 17.03 15.26
N ILE A 49 -25.97 17.99 16.11
CA ILE A 49 -26.14 17.78 17.55
C ILE A 49 -27.62 17.96 17.87
N PRO A 50 -28.33 16.92 18.34
CA PRO A 50 -29.68 17.08 18.86
C PRO A 50 -29.73 18.21 19.90
N HIS A 51 -30.77 19.05 19.85
CA HIS A 51 -30.89 20.19 20.76
C HIS A 51 -30.82 19.79 22.25
N SER A 52 -31.25 18.57 22.60
CA SER A 52 -31.13 17.93 23.92
C SER A 52 -29.68 17.78 24.42
N ARG A 53 -28.70 17.70 23.52
CA ARG A 53 -27.28 17.45 23.80
C ARG A 53 -26.35 18.62 23.47
N ALA A 54 -26.86 19.68 22.84
CA ALA A 54 -26.04 20.83 22.41
C ALA A 54 -25.19 21.43 23.54
N SER A 55 -25.71 21.53 24.77
CA SER A 55 -24.97 22.03 25.93
C SER A 55 -24.04 21.00 26.60
N LYS A 56 -24.05 19.76 26.14
CA LYS A 56 -23.32 18.61 26.73
C LYS A 56 -22.24 18.04 25.80
N CYS A 57 -22.25 18.42 24.53
CA CYS A 57 -21.28 17.98 23.55
C CYS A 57 -20.05 18.89 23.55
N ILE A 58 -18.89 18.27 23.65
CA ILE A 58 -17.59 18.94 23.48
C ILE A 58 -16.88 18.32 22.29
N VAL A 59 -16.20 19.15 21.52
CA VAL A 59 -15.27 18.72 20.47
C VAL A 59 -13.89 18.77 21.06
N VAL A 60 -13.20 17.64 21.03
CA VAL A 60 -11.75 17.61 21.26
C VAL A 60 -11.09 18.23 20.05
N THR A 61 -10.54 19.43 20.22
CA THR A 61 -9.93 20.19 19.11
C THR A 61 -8.49 19.79 18.90
N ASN A 62 -7.80 19.39 19.96
CA ASN A 62 -6.38 19.06 19.91
C ASN A 62 -6.03 18.16 21.09
N ILE A 63 -5.22 17.13 20.84
CA ILE A 63 -4.58 16.34 21.87
C ILE A 63 -3.08 16.37 21.61
N TYR A 64 -2.29 16.73 22.61
CA TYR A 64 -0.83 16.82 22.46
C TYR A 64 -0.12 16.54 23.78
N PHE A 65 1.15 16.17 23.67
CA PHE A 65 2.06 16.16 24.80
C PHE A 65 2.72 17.53 24.95
N ASP A 66 2.94 17.98 26.18
CA ASP A 66 3.96 19.02 26.41
C ASP A 66 5.36 18.45 26.16
N GLU A 67 6.38 19.30 26.31
CA GLU A 67 7.78 18.92 26.14
C GLU A 67 8.18 17.72 27.01
N ILE A 68 7.74 17.72 28.26
CA ILE A 68 8.06 16.65 29.23
C ILE A 68 7.35 15.35 28.81
N GLY A 69 6.08 15.43 28.41
CA GLY A 69 5.32 14.30 27.89
C GLY A 69 5.94 13.72 26.63
N CYS A 70 6.41 14.58 25.73
CA CYS A 70 7.09 14.16 24.51
C CYS A 70 8.37 13.39 24.83
N HIS A 71 9.19 13.87 25.76
CA HIS A 71 10.40 13.16 26.19
C HIS A 71 10.12 11.86 26.93
N LYS A 72 8.98 11.75 27.62
CA LYS A 72 8.57 10.53 28.31
C LYS A 72 8.11 9.43 27.36
N VAL A 73 7.50 9.78 26.23
CA VAL A 73 7.10 8.81 25.19
C VAL A 73 8.22 8.52 24.18
N ALA A 74 9.24 9.38 24.10
CA ALA A 74 10.42 9.17 23.29
C ALA A 74 11.25 7.97 23.79
N CYS A 75 11.66 7.11 22.87
CA CYS A 75 12.67 6.09 23.08
C CYS A 75 13.72 6.12 21.97
N PHE A 76 14.97 6.41 22.34
CA PHE A 76 16.11 6.11 21.50
C PHE A 76 16.80 4.82 21.98
N PRO A 77 16.59 3.67 21.28
CA PRO A 77 16.82 2.34 21.84
C PRO A 77 18.27 1.85 21.74
N VAL A 78 19.24 2.74 21.56
CA VAL A 78 20.66 2.38 21.43
C VAL A 78 21.55 3.19 22.35
N LYS A 79 22.57 2.53 22.90
CA LYS A 79 23.64 3.09 23.72
C LYS A 79 24.69 3.80 22.84
N GLU A 80 25.63 4.51 23.47
CA GLU A 80 26.76 5.19 22.81
C GLU A 80 27.65 4.22 22.01
N ASP A 81 27.69 2.94 22.38
CA ASP A 81 28.35 1.85 21.67
C ASP A 81 27.49 1.15 20.63
N LEU A 82 26.33 1.74 20.28
CA LEU A 82 25.35 1.20 19.36
C LEU A 82 24.73 -0.13 19.80
N SER A 83 25.05 -0.61 21.02
CA SER A 83 24.35 -1.76 21.59
C SER A 83 22.92 -1.37 21.95
N PRO A 84 21.94 -2.29 21.81
CA PRO A 84 20.56 -2.01 22.19
C PRO A 84 20.43 -1.73 23.68
N CYS A 85 19.50 -0.87 24.06
CA CYS A 85 19.17 -0.61 25.46
C CYS A 85 18.57 -1.88 26.11
N GLU A 86 19.07 -2.23 27.28
CA GLU A 86 18.54 -3.29 28.13
C GLU A 86 17.49 -2.72 29.10
N LYS A 87 16.61 -3.59 29.62
CA LYS A 87 15.54 -3.19 30.56
C LYS A 87 16.03 -2.43 31.80
N ASN A 88 17.29 -2.64 32.19
CA ASN A 88 17.89 -2.02 33.38
C ASN A 88 18.80 -0.82 33.06
N ASP A 89 18.98 -0.48 31.79
CA ASP A 89 19.78 0.69 31.43
C ASP A 89 19.11 1.97 31.92
N LYS A 90 19.93 2.87 32.44
CA LYS A 90 19.47 4.20 32.84
C LYS A 90 19.53 5.15 31.65
N PRO A 91 18.63 6.15 31.58
CA PRO A 91 18.72 7.20 30.59
C PRO A 91 20.10 7.87 30.65
N LYS A 92 20.74 8.07 29.49
CA LYS A 92 22.06 8.72 29.41
C LYS A 92 22.18 9.60 28.17
N TRP A 93 22.83 10.74 28.34
CA TRP A 93 23.17 11.65 27.25
C TRP A 93 24.34 11.08 26.44
N ILE A 94 24.08 10.86 25.15
CA ILE A 94 25.08 10.50 24.16
C ILE A 94 25.35 11.69 23.23
N PRO A 95 26.62 11.93 22.85
CA PRO A 95 26.95 13.03 21.93
C PRO A 95 26.43 12.72 20.53
N ILE A 96 25.81 13.71 19.88
CA ILE A 96 25.48 13.71 18.46
C ILE A 96 25.83 15.08 17.91
N GLY A 97 26.86 15.16 17.07
CA GLY A 97 27.30 16.45 16.54
C GLY A 97 27.78 17.40 17.65
N LYS A 98 27.20 18.61 17.71
CA LYS A 98 27.37 19.58 18.82
C LYS A 98 26.38 19.38 19.97
N GLY A 99 25.37 18.54 19.76
CA GLY A 99 24.29 18.32 20.71
C GLY A 99 24.46 17.03 21.50
N PHE A 100 23.44 16.77 22.31
CA PHE A 100 23.28 15.49 22.99
C PHE A 100 21.88 14.97 22.68
N THR A 101 21.77 13.65 22.50
CA THR A 101 20.46 12.99 22.55
C THR A 101 20.38 12.11 23.78
N LEU A 102 19.18 11.99 24.32
CA LEU A 102 18.92 11.13 25.46
C LEU A 102 18.64 9.72 24.93
N SER A 103 19.44 8.75 25.38
CA SER A 103 19.29 7.33 25.05
C SER A 103 18.72 6.54 26.22
N CYS A 104 18.14 5.38 25.94
CA CYS A 104 17.64 4.43 26.94
C CYS A 104 16.63 5.05 27.92
N GLN A 105 15.70 5.86 27.40
CA GLN A 105 14.57 6.37 28.17
C GLN A 105 13.66 5.24 28.68
N PRO A 106 12.86 5.45 29.74
CA PRO A 106 11.95 4.43 30.26
C PRO A 106 10.96 3.87 29.23
N ALA A 107 10.56 4.66 28.21
CA ALA A 107 9.71 4.18 27.11
C ALA A 107 10.35 3.07 26.27
N CYS A 108 11.69 2.92 26.29
CA CYS A 108 12.39 1.85 25.59
C CYS A 108 12.14 0.46 26.18
N GLN A 109 11.45 0.36 27.32
CA GLN A 109 11.14 -0.91 27.96
C GLN A 109 9.88 -1.59 27.38
N TYR A 110 9.13 -0.90 26.52
CA TYR A 110 7.89 -1.38 25.91
C TYR A 110 8.13 -1.85 24.47
N GLU A 111 7.43 -2.89 24.03
CA GLU A 111 7.44 -3.31 22.63
C GLU A 111 6.78 -2.21 21.78
N GLY A 112 7.35 -1.88 20.62
CA GLY A 112 6.83 -0.82 19.75
C GLY A 112 7.23 0.62 20.13
N ALA A 113 8.25 0.80 20.98
CA ALA A 113 8.71 2.12 21.39
C ALA A 113 9.06 3.04 20.20
N ILE A 114 8.65 4.31 20.29
CA ILE A 114 8.82 5.33 19.25
C ILE A 114 9.81 6.40 19.69
N ASP A 115 10.63 6.91 18.78
CA ASP A 115 11.53 8.02 19.07
C ASP A 115 10.86 9.35 18.68
N THR A 116 10.92 10.35 19.54
CA THR A 116 10.18 11.62 19.33
C THR A 116 11.01 12.85 19.66
N ASP A 117 10.63 13.98 19.07
CA ASP A 117 11.18 15.32 19.35
C ASP A 117 10.09 16.31 19.69
N PHE A 118 10.39 17.25 20.58
CA PHE A 118 9.49 18.37 20.84
C PHE A 118 9.95 19.62 20.10
N ARG A 119 9.14 20.12 19.16
CA ARG A 119 9.44 21.33 18.37
C ARG A 119 8.21 22.18 18.15
N ASN A 120 8.36 23.50 18.20
CA ASN A 120 7.27 24.45 17.92
C ASN A 120 5.98 24.11 18.69
N GLY A 121 6.11 23.74 19.96
CA GLY A 121 4.98 23.39 20.83
C GLY A 121 4.32 22.04 20.55
N ASN A 122 4.91 21.17 19.72
CA ASN A 122 4.32 19.89 19.34
C ASN A 122 5.35 18.75 19.43
N CYS A 123 4.88 17.54 19.73
CA CYS A 123 5.69 16.33 19.72
C CYS A 123 5.64 15.69 18.32
N TYR A 124 6.79 15.31 17.77
CA TYR A 124 6.91 14.73 16.44
C TYR A 124 7.70 13.43 16.47
N LEU A 125 7.34 12.50 15.59
CA LEU A 125 8.06 11.25 15.41
C LEU A 125 9.39 11.50 14.71
N ILE A 126 10.48 10.97 15.26
CA ILE A 126 11.82 10.99 14.66
C ILE A 126 12.17 9.58 14.20
N ASN A 127 12.82 9.50 13.04
CA ASN A 127 13.39 8.24 12.58
C ASN A 127 14.67 7.93 13.37
N SER A 128 14.65 6.89 14.20
CA SER A 128 15.81 6.46 15.00
C SER A 128 17.04 6.14 14.15
N LEU A 129 16.87 5.71 12.89
CA LEU A 129 18.00 5.51 12.00
C LEU A 129 18.74 6.81 11.67
N LYS A 130 18.06 7.96 11.65
CA LYS A 130 18.72 9.25 11.42
C LYS A 130 19.71 9.54 12.55
N LYS A 131 19.28 9.36 13.81
CA LYS A 131 20.16 9.49 14.98
C LYS A 131 21.29 8.47 14.97
N ILE A 132 21.00 7.21 14.62
CA ILE A 132 21.99 6.14 14.50
C ILE A 132 23.05 6.49 13.44
N LEU A 133 22.66 6.98 12.27
CA LEU A 133 23.58 7.39 11.21
C LEU A 133 24.48 8.56 11.61
N ALA A 134 23.97 9.50 12.42
CA ALA A 134 24.79 10.56 12.97
C ALA A 134 25.86 10.05 13.98
N ILE A 135 25.67 8.85 14.55
CA ILE A 135 26.60 8.21 15.50
C ILE A 135 27.58 7.24 14.80
N LEU A 136 27.21 6.68 13.65
CA LEU A 136 27.80 5.47 13.05
C LEU A 136 29.24 5.49 12.50
N PRO A 137 29.76 6.57 11.85
CA PRO A 137 30.88 6.45 10.90
C PRO A 137 32.20 5.87 11.41
N GLU A 138 32.52 5.98 12.69
CA GLU A 138 33.82 5.52 13.23
C GLU A 138 33.73 4.16 13.94
N LYS A 139 32.59 3.84 14.57
CA LYS A 139 32.46 2.63 15.39
C LYS A 139 32.30 1.34 14.59
N LEU A 140 31.61 1.39 13.45
CA LEU A 140 31.34 0.19 12.65
C LEU A 140 32.48 -0.17 11.69
N PHE A 141 33.23 0.83 11.20
CA PHE A 141 34.30 0.60 10.23
C PHE A 141 35.69 0.42 10.86
N GLY A 142 35.83 0.62 12.19
CA GLY A 142 37.12 0.50 12.89
C GLY A 142 38.20 1.46 12.37
N MET A 143 37.83 2.39 11.49
CA MET A 143 38.72 3.40 10.95
C MET A 143 38.85 4.49 12.01
N THR A 144 40.03 4.65 12.58
CA THR A 144 40.42 5.90 13.23
C THR A 144 40.49 6.96 12.15
N SER A 145 39.33 7.49 11.75
CA SER A 145 39.27 8.64 10.89
C SER A 145 40.12 9.74 11.55
N LYS A 146 41.00 10.39 10.77
CA LYS A 146 41.69 11.60 11.24
C LYS A 146 40.71 12.73 11.60
N HIS A 147 39.45 12.59 11.18
CA HIS A 147 38.37 13.56 11.26
C HIS A 147 37.20 13.00 12.10
N ASN A 148 36.69 13.78 13.05
CA ASN A 148 35.54 13.40 13.87
C ASN A 148 34.23 13.51 13.07
N PHE A 149 34.02 12.63 12.09
CA PHE A 149 32.88 12.73 11.15
C PHE A 149 31.52 12.74 11.86
N HIS A 150 31.39 11.97 12.94
CA HIS A 150 30.19 11.91 13.77
C HIS A 150 29.88 13.22 14.50
N THR A 151 30.89 14.09 14.68
CA THR A 151 30.69 15.43 15.25
C THR A 151 30.32 16.49 14.22
N GLY A 152 30.34 16.13 12.93
CA GLY A 152 30.04 17.03 11.82
C GLY A 152 28.58 17.08 11.40
N LEU A 153 27.74 16.18 11.92
CA LEU A 153 26.32 16.09 11.58
C LEU A 153 25.47 16.38 12.82
N ASP A 154 24.56 17.34 12.70
CA ASP A 154 23.55 17.68 13.71
C ASP A 154 22.16 17.25 13.23
N ILE A 155 21.25 17.02 14.18
CA ILE A 155 19.82 16.89 13.87
C ILE A 155 19.13 18.20 14.22
N ILE A 156 18.84 18.99 13.20
CA ILE A 156 18.18 20.29 13.33
C ILE A 156 16.81 20.16 12.68
N ASP A 157 15.76 20.40 13.47
CA ASP A 157 14.37 20.32 13.00
C ASP A 157 13.97 18.99 12.32
N GLY A 158 14.66 17.89 12.67
CA GLY A 158 14.29 16.52 12.30
C GLY A 158 15.04 16.04 11.06
N ASN A 159 15.94 16.87 10.58
CA ASN A 159 16.76 16.65 9.40
C ASN A 159 18.21 16.51 9.83
N LEU A 160 18.91 15.60 9.17
CA LEU A 160 20.36 15.51 9.27
C LEU A 160 20.96 16.69 8.52
N LYS A 161 21.66 17.56 9.24
CA LYS A 161 22.33 18.73 8.68
C LYS A 161 23.81 18.71 9.00
N ILE A 162 24.59 19.26 8.08
CA ILE A 162 26.00 19.56 8.30
C ILE A 162 26.10 20.68 9.33
N ASN A 163 27.07 20.59 10.22
CA ASN A 163 27.35 21.65 11.19
C ASN A 163 28.72 22.28 10.94
N ASN A 164 29.00 23.37 11.66
CA ASN A 164 30.27 24.08 11.53
C ASN A 164 31.51 23.22 11.80
N LEU A 165 31.43 22.20 12.66
CA LEU A 165 32.59 21.35 12.95
C LEU A 165 32.97 20.52 11.72
N TYR A 166 31.98 20.09 10.95
CA TYR A 166 32.25 19.47 9.64
C TYR A 166 32.99 20.46 8.75
N CYS A 167 32.44 21.66 8.53
CA CYS A 167 33.05 22.66 7.65
C CYS A 167 34.47 23.03 8.10
N GLU A 168 34.67 23.32 9.39
CA GLU A 168 35.98 23.60 10.00
C GLU A 168 36.96 22.44 9.82
N SER A 169 36.51 21.18 9.92
CA SER A 169 37.38 20.01 9.72
C SER A 169 37.90 19.88 8.28
N TYR A 170 37.20 20.53 7.35
CA TYR A 170 37.57 20.69 5.94
C TYR A 170 38.13 22.08 5.63
N GLY A 171 38.38 22.93 6.64
CA GLY A 171 38.89 24.28 6.45
C GLY A 171 37.93 25.22 5.73
N LEU A 172 36.62 24.94 5.77
CA LEU A 172 35.55 25.72 5.13
C LEU A 172 34.77 26.53 6.18
N ASP A 173 34.20 27.65 5.75
CA ASP A 173 33.32 28.49 6.58
C ASP A 173 31.89 27.96 6.56
N PHE A 174 31.25 27.86 7.71
CA PHE A 174 29.84 27.50 7.78
C PHE A 174 28.94 28.74 7.69
N ASN A 175 28.06 28.79 6.69
CA ASN A 175 27.14 29.91 6.49
C ASN A 175 25.84 29.79 7.30
N GLY A 176 25.72 28.77 8.16
CA GLY A 176 24.52 28.45 8.94
C GLY A 176 23.70 27.29 8.40
N ASP A 177 23.94 26.86 7.16
CA ASP A 177 23.17 25.78 6.52
C ASP A 177 24.05 24.83 5.70
N ASP A 178 25.18 25.31 5.17
CA ASP A 178 26.15 24.52 4.39
C ASP A 178 27.59 25.03 4.58
N CYS A 179 28.55 24.23 4.12
CA CYS A 179 29.95 24.62 4.06
C CYS A 179 30.21 25.46 2.81
N THR A 180 30.79 26.62 3.02
CA THR A 180 31.14 27.58 1.98
C THR A 180 32.61 27.92 2.05
N SER A 181 33.23 28.07 0.90
CA SER A 181 34.56 28.67 0.76
C SER A 181 34.39 30.13 0.41
N THR A 182 35.12 31.02 1.10
CA THR A 182 35.18 32.43 0.66
C THR A 182 35.86 32.54 -0.71
N THR A 183 35.56 33.59 -1.48
CA THR A 183 36.19 33.82 -2.79
C THR A 183 37.73 33.83 -2.69
N GLY A 184 38.27 34.36 -1.57
CA GLY A 184 39.72 34.33 -1.30
C GLY A 184 40.25 32.92 -1.04
N GLN A 185 39.52 32.10 -0.29
CA GLN A 185 39.84 30.68 -0.10
C GLN A 185 39.79 29.91 -1.42
N ILE A 186 38.77 30.11 -2.26
CA ILE A 186 38.67 29.45 -3.57
C ILE A 186 39.90 29.77 -4.42
N ILE A 187 40.29 31.05 -4.49
CA ILE A 187 41.48 31.48 -5.22
C ILE A 187 42.74 30.85 -4.63
N ALA A 188 42.86 30.79 -3.29
CA ALA A 188 44.00 30.19 -2.62
C ALA A 188 44.06 28.66 -2.78
N GLU A 189 42.92 27.96 -2.77
CA GLU A 189 42.80 26.52 -3.04
C GLU A 189 43.16 26.20 -4.50
N ILE A 190 42.79 27.06 -5.45
CA ILE A 190 43.21 26.94 -6.86
C ILE A 190 44.73 27.10 -7.00
N LEU A 191 45.32 28.05 -6.26
CA LEU A 191 46.75 28.36 -6.37
C LEU A 191 47.65 27.37 -5.63
N LEU A 192 47.24 26.92 -4.45
CA LEU A 192 48.06 26.10 -3.54
C LEU A 192 47.70 24.61 -3.59
N GLY A 193 46.58 24.26 -4.21
CA GLY A 193 45.97 22.93 -4.12
C GLY A 193 45.07 22.83 -2.89
N GLN A 194 43.85 22.33 -3.08
CA GLN A 194 42.78 22.30 -2.09
C GLN A 194 43.21 21.62 -0.78
N SER A 195 43.87 20.45 -0.85
CA SER A 195 44.26 19.74 0.38
C SER A 195 45.47 20.35 1.06
N ILE A 196 46.41 20.97 0.34
CA ILE A 196 47.55 21.68 0.96
C ILE A 196 47.03 22.90 1.71
N TYR A 197 46.16 23.70 1.06
CA TYR A 197 45.53 24.84 1.71
C TYR A 197 44.76 24.38 2.96
N ARG A 198 43.88 23.39 2.83
CA ARG A 198 43.07 22.91 3.96
C ARG A 198 43.90 22.28 5.06
N GLU A 199 45.00 21.57 4.75
CA GLU A 199 45.90 21.01 5.76
C GLU A 199 46.66 22.11 6.53
N LEU A 200 47.05 23.20 5.85
CA LEU A 200 47.73 24.34 6.46
C LEU A 200 46.79 25.19 7.34
N PHE A 201 45.52 25.27 6.98
CA PHE A 201 44.52 26.09 7.66
C PHE A 201 43.54 25.29 8.54
N LYS A 202 43.73 23.97 8.70
CA LYS A 202 43.05 23.15 9.72
C LYS A 202 43.30 23.77 11.10
N THR A 203 42.28 24.43 11.64
CA THR A 203 42.32 24.96 13.00
C THR A 203 42.51 23.80 13.97
N LYS A 204 43.38 23.98 14.98
CA LYS A 204 43.64 22.96 16.00
C LYS A 204 42.30 22.52 16.61
N LYS A 205 41.94 21.26 16.31
CA LYS A 205 40.83 20.46 16.85
C LYS A 205 40.08 21.15 18.00
N THR A 206 38.92 21.74 17.69
CA THR A 206 37.88 21.95 18.69
C THR A 206 37.49 20.57 19.21
N ASN A 207 37.89 20.27 20.45
CA ASN A 207 37.55 18.99 21.06
C ASN A 207 36.05 19.06 21.44
N PRO A 208 35.16 18.30 20.78
CA PRO A 208 33.72 18.34 21.05
C PRO A 208 33.39 17.95 22.50
N LEU A 209 34.33 17.32 23.21
CA LEU A 209 34.28 17.03 24.64
C LEU A 209 34.18 18.27 25.55
N LEU A 210 34.37 19.49 25.03
CA LEU A 210 34.28 20.72 25.82
C LEU A 210 32.85 21.24 26.04
N VAL A 211 31.84 20.68 25.35
CA VAL A 211 30.44 21.03 25.62
C VAL A 211 29.96 20.24 26.83
N ALA A 212 29.62 20.94 27.92
CA ALA A 212 29.09 20.29 29.11
C ALA A 212 27.77 19.57 28.77
N LYS A 213 27.68 18.28 29.16
CA LYS A 213 26.44 17.50 29.03
C LYS A 213 25.31 18.19 29.80
N PRO A 214 24.10 18.32 29.23
CA PRO A 214 22.94 18.75 30.01
C PRO A 214 22.74 17.82 31.22
N PRO A 215 22.26 18.33 32.37
CA PRO A 215 21.83 17.44 33.44
C PRO A 215 20.70 16.53 32.93
N ILE A 216 20.66 15.28 33.37
CA ILE A 216 19.52 14.40 33.07
C ILE A 216 18.31 14.92 33.84
N PRO A 217 17.18 15.22 33.19
CA PRO A 217 16.00 15.71 33.89
C PRO A 217 15.51 14.74 34.97
N ASP A 218 15.24 15.26 36.17
CA ASP A 218 14.84 14.46 37.34
C ASP A 218 13.56 13.62 37.08
N TYR A 219 12.67 14.10 36.22
CA TYR A 219 11.41 13.42 35.90
C TYR A 219 11.56 12.12 35.09
N LEU A 220 12.76 11.83 34.57
CA LEU A 220 13.05 10.59 33.84
C LEU A 220 13.42 9.45 34.78
N TYR A 221 13.68 9.73 36.06
CA TYR A 221 13.94 8.71 37.06
C TYR A 221 12.63 8.15 37.60
N VAL A 222 12.25 6.96 37.13
CA VAL A 222 11.09 6.25 37.64
C VAL A 222 11.37 5.78 39.08
N PRO A 223 10.52 6.09 40.07
CA PRO A 223 10.70 5.61 41.44
C PRO A 223 10.61 4.09 41.48
N LYS A 224 11.64 3.44 42.05
CA LYS A 224 11.83 1.97 42.09
C LYS A 224 10.75 1.17 42.86
N ASN A 225 9.71 1.81 43.39
CA ASN A 225 8.76 1.21 44.33
C ASN A 225 7.40 0.79 43.74
N ARG A 226 7.31 0.41 42.46
CA ARG A 226 6.09 -0.25 41.94
C ARG A 226 6.22 -1.77 42.10
N LYS A 227 5.37 -2.36 42.96
CA LYS A 227 5.15 -3.81 43.03
C LYS A 227 4.78 -4.31 41.62
N LYS A 228 5.63 -5.15 41.03
CA LYS A 228 5.39 -5.79 39.73
C LYS A 228 4.09 -6.61 39.80
N ARG A 229 3.11 -6.31 38.94
CA ARG A 229 2.14 -7.32 38.50
C ARG A 229 2.89 -8.21 37.52
N SER A 230 3.23 -9.42 37.93
CA SER A 230 3.80 -10.42 37.04
C SER A 230 2.71 -10.89 36.08
N VAL A 231 2.73 -10.38 34.85
CA VAL A 231 2.18 -11.13 33.72
C VAL A 231 3.35 -11.97 33.22
N GLU A 232 3.24 -13.29 33.40
CA GLU A 232 4.18 -14.26 32.82
C GLU A 232 4.01 -14.25 31.30
N TYR A 233 4.79 -13.41 30.63
CA TYR A 233 5.09 -13.60 29.21
C TYR A 233 6.30 -14.51 29.13
N SER A 234 6.07 -15.74 28.69
CA SER A 234 7.14 -16.60 28.17
C SER A 234 7.76 -15.91 26.96
N SER A 235 8.98 -15.38 27.14
CA SER A 235 9.79 -14.77 26.09
C SER A 235 9.91 -15.71 24.89
N PRO A 236 9.55 -15.33 23.67
CA PRO A 236 10.21 -15.92 22.53
C PRO A 236 11.66 -15.44 22.59
N ASN A 237 12.62 -16.37 22.52
CA ASN A 237 14.00 -16.00 22.23
C ASN A 237 13.97 -15.17 20.96
N MET A 238 14.39 -13.91 21.05
CA MET A 238 14.60 -13.06 19.88
C MET A 238 15.65 -13.79 19.03
N ASP A 239 15.19 -14.34 17.92
CA ASP A 239 15.98 -15.22 17.07
C ASP A 239 17.19 -14.42 16.58
N THR A 240 18.40 -14.86 16.92
CA THR A 240 19.66 -14.34 16.37
C THR A 240 19.66 -14.40 14.84
N LYS A 241 18.77 -15.21 14.27
CA LYS A 241 18.43 -15.25 12.86
C LYS A 241 17.81 -13.97 12.32
N LEU A 242 17.05 -13.16 13.07
CA LEU A 242 16.47 -11.90 12.55
C LEU A 242 17.55 -10.82 12.37
N LEU A 243 18.50 -10.70 13.30
CA LEU A 243 19.65 -9.79 13.16
C LEU A 243 20.64 -10.31 12.12
N HIS A 244 20.79 -11.63 12.00
CA HIS A 244 21.53 -12.26 10.90
C HIS A 244 20.82 -12.07 9.55
N ASP A 245 19.49 -12.13 9.50
CA ASP A 245 18.70 -11.99 8.26
C ASP A 245 18.62 -10.53 7.81
N ILE A 246 18.67 -9.56 8.73
CA ILE A 246 18.86 -8.12 8.42
C ILE A 246 20.30 -7.87 7.94
N ALA A 247 21.30 -8.52 8.54
CA ALA A 247 22.69 -8.47 8.08
C ALA A 247 22.89 -9.19 6.72
N VAL A 248 22.09 -10.24 6.44
CA VAL A 248 22.07 -10.99 5.18
C VAL A 248 21.25 -10.28 4.10
N GLU A 249 20.15 -9.61 4.41
CA GLU A 249 19.44 -8.74 3.45
C GLU A 249 20.32 -7.55 3.05
N LEU A 250 21.06 -6.97 3.99
CA LEU A 250 22.03 -5.90 3.69
C LEU A 250 23.28 -6.43 2.96
N SER A 251 23.61 -7.72 3.04
CA SER A 251 24.71 -8.33 2.25
C SER A 251 24.24 -8.91 0.89
N VAL A 252 22.94 -9.13 0.69
CA VAL A 252 22.33 -9.55 -0.58
C VAL A 252 22.02 -8.35 -1.48
N ASP A 253 21.71 -7.18 -0.92
CA ASP A 253 21.56 -5.94 -1.70
C ASP A 253 22.91 -5.31 -2.12
N PHE A 254 24.03 -5.68 -1.48
CA PHE A 254 25.40 -5.26 -1.87
C PHE A 254 26.36 -6.41 -2.25
N GLY A 255 25.88 -7.64 -2.29
CA GLY A 255 26.54 -8.81 -2.88
C GLY A 255 28.00 -9.06 -2.48
N VAL A 256 28.26 -9.52 -1.24
CA VAL A 256 29.51 -10.23 -0.89
C VAL A 256 29.25 -11.29 0.20
N ASP A 257 29.41 -12.58 -0.11
CA ASP A 257 30.61 -13.32 0.32
C ASP A 257 30.86 -14.64 -0.45
N LEU A 258 32.12 -15.06 -0.45
CA LEU A 258 32.84 -15.79 -1.49
C LEU A 258 32.88 -17.33 -1.32
N THR A 259 33.02 -18.04 -2.45
CA THR A 259 34.17 -18.94 -2.63
C THR A 259 34.77 -18.73 -4.04
N LEU A 260 36.05 -18.36 -4.07
CA LEU A 260 36.75 -17.74 -5.20
C LEU A 260 37.10 -18.69 -6.37
N ASP A 261 37.12 -20.01 -6.16
CA ASP A 261 37.64 -20.95 -7.19
C ASP A 261 36.59 -21.42 -8.21
N SER A 262 35.30 -21.32 -7.91
CA SER A 262 34.23 -21.79 -8.82
C SER A 262 33.81 -20.73 -9.86
N ILE A 263 34.01 -19.45 -9.57
CA ILE A 263 33.66 -18.33 -10.48
C ILE A 263 34.64 -18.23 -11.66
N GLN A 264 35.90 -18.62 -11.46
CA GLN A 264 36.94 -18.53 -12.48
C GLN A 264 36.69 -19.46 -13.69
N HIS A 265 35.97 -20.56 -13.50
CA HIS A 265 35.76 -21.56 -14.56
C HIS A 265 34.51 -21.31 -15.43
N ILE A 266 33.47 -20.69 -14.86
CA ILE A 266 32.20 -20.44 -15.57
C ILE A 266 32.26 -19.16 -16.42
N LEU A 267 32.98 -18.13 -15.98
CA LEU A 267 33.09 -16.84 -16.70
C LEU A 267 33.85 -16.94 -18.04
N LYS A 268 34.62 -18.01 -18.28
CA LYS A 268 35.44 -18.15 -19.50
C LYS A 268 34.69 -18.63 -20.75
N LYS A 269 33.43 -19.12 -20.65
CA LYS A 269 32.82 -19.87 -21.78
C LYS A 269 31.44 -19.41 -22.27
N ARG A 270 30.70 -18.52 -21.60
CA ARG A 270 29.30 -18.23 -22.00
C ARG A 270 28.82 -16.76 -22.01
N VAL A 271 29.70 -15.79 -21.82
CA VAL A 271 29.33 -14.36 -21.95
C VAL A 271 29.10 -13.86 -23.40
N PRO A 272 29.70 -14.41 -24.48
CA PRO A 272 29.53 -13.80 -25.82
C PRO A 272 28.10 -13.81 -26.38
N GLY A 273 27.22 -14.70 -25.90
CA GLY A 273 25.84 -14.81 -26.41
C GLY A 273 24.83 -13.84 -25.78
N LEU A 274 25.13 -13.28 -24.59
CA LEU A 274 24.22 -12.34 -23.89
C LEU A 274 24.50 -10.87 -24.20
N VAL A 275 25.65 -10.58 -24.84
CA VAL A 275 26.06 -9.22 -25.21
C VAL A 275 25.25 -8.67 -26.40
N ILE A 276 24.68 -9.51 -27.25
CA ILE A 276 23.92 -9.06 -28.44
C ILE A 276 22.48 -8.62 -28.09
N LYS A 277 21.93 -9.03 -26.93
CA LYS A 277 20.53 -8.75 -26.57
C LYS A 277 20.34 -7.61 -25.56
N ALA A 278 21.42 -7.01 -25.08
CA ALA A 278 21.39 -5.90 -24.12
C ALA A 278 21.86 -4.55 -24.71
N SER A 279 22.09 -4.47 -26.03
CA SER A 279 22.66 -3.29 -26.69
C SER A 279 21.64 -2.27 -27.22
N SER A 280 20.42 -2.20 -26.69
CA SER A 280 19.39 -1.26 -27.17
C SER A 280 18.77 -0.35 -26.11
N ASN A 281 19.51 0.06 -25.07
CA ASN A 281 19.16 1.28 -24.32
C ASN A 281 20.33 1.91 -23.55
N ILE A 282 20.73 3.10 -24.00
CA ILE A 282 21.24 4.28 -23.25
C ILE A 282 22.42 4.05 -22.28
N PRO A 283 23.64 3.72 -22.79
CA PRO A 283 24.86 4.16 -22.09
C PRO A 283 26.00 4.51 -23.07
N ILE A 284 25.80 5.51 -23.95
CA ILE A 284 26.92 6.01 -24.80
C ILE A 284 27.88 6.93 -24.01
N LYS A 285 27.48 7.44 -22.82
CA LYS A 285 28.38 8.21 -21.93
C LYS A 285 29.46 7.35 -21.23
N SER A 286 29.27 6.04 -21.12
CA SER A 286 30.25 5.13 -20.47
C SER A 286 31.37 4.68 -21.41
N ALA A 287 31.11 4.65 -22.73
CA ALA A 287 32.08 4.21 -23.73
C ALA A 287 33.24 5.21 -23.97
N MET A 288 33.04 6.51 -23.72
CA MET A 288 34.15 7.48 -23.78
C MET A 288 35.10 7.39 -22.57
N ILE A 289 34.61 6.98 -21.41
CA ILE A 289 35.42 6.86 -20.17
C ILE A 289 36.27 5.57 -20.19
N GLN A 290 35.75 4.47 -20.74
CA GLN A 290 36.53 3.23 -20.85
C GLN A 290 37.61 3.25 -21.96
N ALA A 291 37.53 4.14 -22.95
CA ALA A 291 38.62 4.35 -23.91
C ALA A 291 39.85 5.02 -23.27
N VAL A 292 39.64 5.87 -22.26
CA VAL A 292 40.71 6.56 -21.52
C VAL A 292 41.35 5.64 -20.47
N LEU A 293 40.59 4.73 -19.87
CA LEU A 293 41.10 3.82 -18.82
C LEU A 293 41.87 2.59 -19.35
N LYS A 294 41.78 2.27 -20.64
CA LYS A 294 42.53 1.14 -21.24
C LYS A 294 43.99 1.47 -21.59
N SER A 295 44.45 2.72 -21.41
CA SER A 295 45.83 3.10 -21.74
C SER A 295 46.83 3.03 -20.58
N GLN A 296 46.41 2.77 -19.33
CA GLN A 296 47.30 2.94 -18.17
C GLN A 296 47.71 1.68 -17.39
N THR A 297 47.34 0.46 -17.80
CA THR A 297 47.80 -0.75 -17.11
C THR A 297 49.14 -1.31 -17.62
N THR A 298 49.63 -0.88 -18.79
CA THR A 298 50.93 -1.33 -19.33
C THR A 298 52.12 -0.49 -18.83
N ALA A 299 51.88 0.71 -18.29
CA ALA A 299 52.94 1.60 -17.81
C ALA A 299 53.44 1.23 -16.40
N VAL A 300 52.56 0.72 -15.53
CA VAL A 300 52.86 0.51 -14.10
C VAL A 300 53.76 -0.71 -13.86
N ILE A 301 53.62 -1.78 -14.64
CA ILE A 301 54.40 -3.01 -14.47
C ILE A 301 55.87 -2.83 -14.91
N ASN A 302 56.14 -1.92 -15.85
CA ASN A 302 57.50 -1.62 -16.32
C ASN A 302 58.25 -0.65 -15.38
N ILE A 303 57.53 0.27 -14.70
CA ILE A 303 58.13 1.19 -13.72
C ILE A 303 58.58 0.43 -12.46
N SER A 304 57.83 -0.59 -12.02
CA SER A 304 58.21 -1.43 -10.88
C SER A 304 59.49 -2.24 -11.07
N LYS A 305 59.91 -2.51 -12.32
CA LYS A 305 61.17 -3.23 -12.61
C LYS A 305 62.40 -2.30 -12.68
N MET A 306 62.22 -1.00 -12.89
CA MET A 306 63.32 -0.02 -12.88
C MET A 306 63.66 0.50 -11.47
N ALA A 307 62.73 0.40 -10.52
CA ALA A 307 62.92 0.90 -9.15
C ALA A 307 63.84 0.03 -8.25
N ALA A 308 64.27 -1.15 -8.71
CA ALA A 308 65.18 -2.01 -7.95
C ALA A 308 66.67 -1.59 -8.05
N ARG A 309 66.99 -0.49 -8.74
CA ARG A 309 68.37 0.02 -8.84
C ARG A 309 68.40 1.54 -8.74
N GLY A 310 68.97 2.06 -7.65
CA GLY A 310 69.49 3.43 -7.61
C GLY A 310 68.88 4.32 -6.52
N ILE A 311 69.49 4.27 -5.34
CA ILE A 311 69.35 5.25 -4.27
C ILE A 311 70.02 6.55 -4.75
N SER A 312 69.25 7.54 -5.25
CA SER A 312 69.67 8.96 -5.32
C SER A 312 68.53 9.91 -5.79
N THR A 313 67.30 9.71 -5.31
CA THR A 313 66.14 10.55 -5.73
C THR A 313 65.14 10.76 -4.60
N ALA A 314 65.63 11.00 -3.38
CA ALA A 314 64.74 11.37 -2.27
C ALA A 314 64.02 12.72 -2.52
N SER A 315 64.67 13.67 -3.20
CA SER A 315 64.05 14.94 -3.59
C SER A 315 62.95 14.76 -4.66
N THR A 316 63.16 13.85 -5.60
CA THR A 316 62.17 13.58 -6.66
C THR A 316 60.98 12.77 -6.15
N ALA A 317 61.17 11.86 -5.18
CA ALA A 317 60.08 11.10 -4.57
C ALA A 317 59.13 11.97 -3.73
N PHE A 318 59.63 12.98 -3.01
CA PHE A 318 58.78 13.96 -2.32
C PHE A 318 58.07 14.90 -3.29
N SER A 319 58.73 15.32 -4.37
CA SER A 319 58.06 16.09 -5.44
C SER A 319 57.03 15.25 -6.19
N LEU A 320 57.28 13.96 -6.41
CA LEU A 320 56.33 13.04 -7.06
C LEU A 320 55.14 12.73 -6.12
N TYR A 321 55.38 12.57 -4.81
CA TYR A 321 54.32 12.45 -3.80
C TYR A 321 53.50 13.74 -3.70
N GLY A 322 54.15 14.91 -3.78
CA GLY A 322 53.48 16.22 -3.83
C GLY A 322 52.64 16.41 -5.08
N ILE A 323 53.14 15.98 -6.26
CA ILE A 323 52.38 16.03 -7.53
C ILE A 323 51.25 15.01 -7.55
N VAL A 324 51.45 13.80 -7.01
CA VAL A 324 50.42 12.77 -6.92
C VAL A 324 49.33 13.15 -5.91
N SER A 325 49.70 13.72 -4.76
CA SER A 325 48.75 14.34 -3.82
C SER A 325 47.99 15.45 -4.51
N MET A 326 48.68 16.41 -5.14
CA MET A 326 48.05 17.52 -5.87
C MET A 326 47.10 17.03 -6.98
N ILE A 327 47.41 15.93 -7.67
CA ILE A 327 46.51 15.32 -8.66
C ILE A 327 45.30 14.65 -7.97
N PHE A 328 45.47 13.91 -6.88
CA PHE A 328 44.35 13.37 -6.11
C PHE A 328 43.48 14.47 -5.48
N ASP A 329 44.08 15.61 -5.15
CA ASP A 329 43.42 16.78 -4.57
C ASP A 329 42.68 17.63 -5.62
N ILE A 330 43.23 17.73 -6.84
CA ILE A 330 42.58 18.42 -7.97
C ILE A 330 41.43 17.58 -8.55
N PHE A 331 41.58 16.26 -8.58
CA PHE A 331 40.59 15.38 -9.20
C PHE A 331 39.52 14.85 -8.23
N ASP A 332 39.74 14.90 -6.90
CA ASP A 332 38.90 14.29 -5.86
C ASP A 332 38.19 13.01 -6.37
N PRO A 333 38.93 11.96 -6.78
CA PRO A 333 38.35 10.83 -7.51
C PRO A 333 37.43 9.96 -6.65
N PHE A 334 37.40 10.20 -5.34
CA PHE A 334 36.47 9.62 -4.38
C PHE A 334 35.36 10.59 -3.98
N GLU A 335 35.35 11.80 -4.56
CA GLU A 335 34.41 12.89 -4.31
C GLU A 335 34.22 13.18 -2.82
N TYR A 336 35.23 13.05 -1.95
CA TYR A 336 35.03 13.23 -0.50
C TYR A 336 34.47 14.61 -0.13
N ASN A 337 34.71 15.64 -0.96
CA ASN A 337 34.10 16.96 -0.78
C ASN A 337 32.66 17.08 -1.34
N ARG A 338 32.20 16.11 -2.12
CA ARG A 338 30.87 16.01 -2.76
C ARG A 338 30.00 14.89 -2.19
N VAL A 339 30.59 13.90 -1.50
CA VAL A 339 29.92 12.66 -1.05
C VAL A 339 28.84 12.90 0.00
N LEU A 340 28.91 14.00 0.75
CA LEU A 340 27.89 14.40 1.72
C LEU A 340 27.67 15.91 1.66
N ASP A 341 27.31 16.43 0.48
CA ASP A 341 26.74 17.78 0.41
C ASP A 341 25.32 17.77 0.99
N LYS A 342 24.80 18.97 1.32
CA LYS A 342 23.44 19.09 1.88
C LYS A 342 22.39 18.40 1.00
N SER A 343 22.54 18.46 -0.32
CA SER A 343 21.60 17.85 -1.26
C SER A 343 21.56 16.32 -1.17
N THR A 344 22.72 15.71 -0.96
CA THR A 344 22.90 14.26 -0.79
C THR A 344 22.38 13.81 0.56
N LEU A 345 22.65 14.59 1.62
CA LEU A 345 22.07 14.35 2.95
C LEU A 345 20.54 14.49 2.94
N ASP A 346 20.00 15.49 2.25
CA ASP A 346 18.55 15.65 2.07
C ASP A 346 17.93 14.49 1.27
N ALA A 347 18.65 13.95 0.27
CA ALA A 347 18.22 12.78 -0.49
C ALA A 347 18.22 11.50 0.37
N VAL A 348 19.27 11.27 1.16
CA VAL A 348 19.34 10.16 2.13
C VAL A 348 18.24 10.30 3.19
N ASN A 349 18.05 11.51 3.71
CA ASN A 349 16.99 11.85 4.66
C ASN A 349 15.60 11.49 4.11
N ARG A 350 15.32 11.85 2.84
CA ARG A 350 14.07 11.52 2.14
C ARG A 350 13.90 10.02 1.96
N GLN A 351 14.95 9.29 1.57
CA GLN A 351 14.87 7.83 1.41
C GLN A 351 14.61 7.11 2.73
N LEU A 352 15.22 7.58 3.82
CA LEU A 352 15.00 7.01 5.15
C LEU A 352 13.55 7.23 5.63
N ASP A 353 12.97 8.40 5.39
CA ASP A 353 11.57 8.68 5.73
C ASP A 353 10.60 7.82 4.90
N LEU A 354 10.86 7.66 3.59
CA LEU A 354 10.09 6.77 2.73
C LEU A 354 10.12 5.31 3.20
N LYS A 355 11.31 4.81 3.57
CA LYS A 355 11.50 3.42 3.99
C LYS A 355 10.77 3.13 5.31
N PHE A 356 10.82 4.05 6.27
CA PHE A 356 10.26 3.83 7.61
C PHE A 356 8.78 4.17 7.71
N TYR A 357 8.33 5.24 7.07
CA TYR A 357 6.94 5.71 7.21
C TYR A 357 6.05 5.32 6.02
N LYS A 358 6.61 4.73 4.95
CA LYS A 358 5.89 4.29 3.74
C LYS A 358 5.01 5.39 3.11
N ARG A 359 5.36 6.66 3.28
CA ARG A 359 4.61 7.82 2.80
C ARG A 359 5.55 8.87 2.21
N GLU A 360 5.15 9.46 1.08
CA GLU A 360 5.92 10.47 0.34
C GLU A 360 5.85 11.90 0.91
N PHE A 361 5.04 12.14 1.96
CA PHE A 361 4.75 13.50 2.41
C PHE A 361 5.78 14.05 3.39
N TYR A 362 6.30 15.25 3.08
CA TYR A 362 7.25 16.08 3.84
C TYR A 362 6.79 16.54 5.24
N LYS A 363 5.63 16.11 5.76
CA LYS A 363 5.11 16.62 7.04
C LYS A 363 5.51 15.70 8.19
N PRO A 364 6.26 16.20 9.20
CA PRO A 364 6.61 15.39 10.36
C PRO A 364 5.33 14.90 11.06
N ILE A 365 5.31 13.62 11.44
CA ILE A 365 4.14 12.99 12.05
C ILE A 365 4.03 13.52 13.48
N LYS A 366 2.95 14.25 13.78
CA LYS A 366 2.67 14.71 15.14
C LYS A 366 2.27 13.51 16.00
N VAL A 367 3.03 13.29 17.07
CA VAL A 367 2.76 12.24 18.06
C VAL A 367 1.80 12.80 19.09
N THR A 368 0.56 12.36 19.01
CA THR A 368 -0.49 12.66 19.99
C THR A 368 -0.61 11.51 21.00
N PRO A 369 -1.23 11.74 22.16
CA PRO A 369 -1.60 10.67 23.07
C PRO A 369 -2.40 9.54 22.41
N ASP A 370 -3.32 9.87 21.50
CA ASP A 370 -4.07 8.86 20.72
C ASP A 370 -3.14 8.03 19.83
N PHE A 371 -2.17 8.68 19.17
CA PHE A 371 -1.20 7.96 18.36
C PHE A 371 -0.41 6.93 19.19
N VAL A 372 0.08 7.32 20.37
CA VAL A 372 0.81 6.42 21.28
C VAL A 372 -0.10 5.30 21.76
N TRP A 373 -1.35 5.61 22.11
CA TRP A 373 -2.31 4.60 22.53
C TRP A 373 -2.55 3.57 21.41
N GLU A 374 -2.94 4.03 20.22
CA GLU A 374 -3.30 3.20 19.07
C GLU A 374 -2.14 2.39 18.49
N ASN A 375 -0.93 2.96 18.47
CA ASN A 375 0.17 2.38 17.71
C ASN A 375 1.28 1.81 18.59
N VAL A 376 1.30 2.11 19.89
CA VAL A 376 2.38 1.69 20.81
C VAL A 376 1.86 0.85 21.98
N LEU A 377 0.69 1.17 22.54
CA LEU A 377 0.23 0.53 23.79
C LEU A 377 -0.92 -0.47 23.61
N LEU A 378 -1.67 -0.38 22.52
CA LEU A 378 -2.81 -1.27 22.28
C LEU A 378 -2.35 -2.64 21.74
N GLU A 379 -2.17 -3.59 22.66
CA GLU A 379 -2.15 -5.03 22.37
C GLU A 379 -3.59 -5.52 22.18
N GLU A 380 -3.99 -5.71 20.91
CA GLU A 380 -5.12 -6.49 20.32
C GLU A 380 -6.55 -6.44 20.90
N ASP A 381 -6.81 -6.05 22.15
CA ASP A 381 -8.17 -6.05 22.72
C ASP A 381 -8.80 -4.65 22.78
N GLN A 382 -9.60 -4.35 21.76
CA GLN A 382 -10.37 -3.11 21.61
C GLN A 382 -11.80 -3.22 22.15
N THR A 383 -12.15 -4.30 22.84
CA THR A 383 -13.56 -4.63 23.16
C THR A 383 -14.24 -3.55 24.01
N GLU A 384 -13.55 -2.99 25.03
CA GLU A 384 -14.12 -1.90 25.84
C GLU A 384 -14.33 -0.61 25.04
N SER A 385 -13.40 -0.29 24.13
CA SER A 385 -13.48 0.91 23.26
C SER A 385 -14.65 0.78 22.28
N TYR A 386 -14.78 -0.39 21.64
CA TYR A 386 -15.89 -0.66 20.72
C TYR A 386 -17.23 -0.70 21.44
N THR A 387 -17.29 -1.27 22.65
CA THR A 387 -18.52 -1.30 23.45
C THR A 387 -18.96 0.11 23.82
N PHE A 388 -18.04 0.95 24.30
CA PHE A 388 -18.33 2.34 24.62
C PHE A 388 -18.78 3.14 23.39
N MET A 389 -18.07 3.00 22.26
CA MET A 389 -18.44 3.66 21.00
C MET A 389 -19.82 3.20 20.50
N ALA A 390 -20.10 1.90 20.53
CA ALA A 390 -21.38 1.34 20.13
C ALA A 390 -22.54 1.86 20.99
N GLU A 391 -22.35 1.94 22.31
CA GLU A 391 -23.35 2.51 23.23
C GLU A 391 -23.61 4.00 22.95
N ARG A 392 -22.56 4.80 22.71
CA ARG A 392 -22.71 6.23 22.40
C ARG A 392 -23.39 6.47 21.05
N ILE A 393 -23.06 5.65 20.04
CA ILE A 393 -23.69 5.69 18.72
C ILE A 393 -25.17 5.33 18.85
N LYS A 394 -25.50 4.26 19.60
CA LYS A 394 -26.89 3.85 19.87
C LYS A 394 -27.69 4.96 20.54
N GLU A 395 -27.13 5.61 21.55
CA GLU A 395 -27.76 6.76 22.20
C GLU A 395 -27.98 7.94 21.25
N TYR A 396 -27.00 8.26 20.39
CA TYR A 396 -27.09 9.35 19.43
C TYR A 396 -28.16 9.08 18.36
N LEU A 397 -28.20 7.86 17.82
CA LEU A 397 -29.21 7.46 16.83
C LEU A 397 -30.63 7.47 17.40
N ASN A 398 -30.80 7.03 18.65
CA ASN A 398 -32.09 7.09 19.35
C ASN A 398 -32.62 8.52 19.49
N GLU A 399 -31.75 9.51 19.61
CA GLU A 399 -32.14 10.93 19.70
C GLU A 399 -32.38 11.57 18.31
N ILE A 400 -31.69 11.13 17.25
CA ILE A 400 -31.98 11.55 15.87
C ILE A 400 -33.37 11.09 15.43
N HIS A 401 -33.83 9.93 15.88
CA HIS A 401 -35.13 9.37 15.51
C HIS A 401 -36.34 10.14 16.10
N GLN A 402 -36.12 11.16 16.93
CA GLN A 402 -37.15 12.09 17.39
C GLN A 402 -37.17 13.34 16.48
N ALA A 403 -37.92 13.25 15.37
CA ALA A 403 -37.78 14.11 14.17
C ALA A 403 -38.43 15.52 14.21
N PRO A 404 -37.95 16.45 13.35
CA PRO A 404 -38.79 17.37 12.58
C PRO A 404 -38.84 17.01 11.07
N PRO A 405 -39.84 17.51 10.31
CA PRO A 405 -40.36 16.85 9.11
C PRO A 405 -39.62 17.12 7.78
N ASP A 406 -39.85 16.20 6.85
CA ASP A 406 -39.28 16.07 5.51
C ASP A 406 -39.42 17.27 4.56
N LYS A 407 -38.35 17.57 3.81
CA LYS A 407 -38.37 18.40 2.59
C LYS A 407 -38.24 17.54 1.34
N LYS A 408 -39.20 17.70 0.42
CA LYS A 408 -39.37 16.95 -0.84
C LYS A 408 -38.31 17.27 -1.90
N LEU A 409 -37.91 16.22 -2.63
CA LEU A 409 -37.09 16.23 -3.84
C LEU A 409 -37.76 16.93 -5.04
N PHE A 410 -36.93 17.58 -5.87
CA PHE A 410 -37.29 18.15 -7.18
C PHE A 410 -37.47 17.07 -8.26
N LYS A 411 -38.46 17.28 -9.15
CA LYS A 411 -38.71 16.52 -10.39
C LYS A 411 -38.14 17.28 -11.59
N LEU A 412 -37.46 16.58 -12.51
CA LEU A 412 -37.10 17.09 -13.83
C LEU A 412 -38.07 16.56 -14.91
N LYS A 413 -38.39 17.45 -15.87
CA LYS A 413 -39.33 17.26 -16.99
C LYS A 413 -38.67 16.49 -18.14
N LYS A 414 -39.51 15.73 -18.85
CA LYS A 414 -39.19 14.86 -19.99
C LYS A 414 -39.67 15.54 -21.27
N GLU A 415 -38.79 15.75 -22.26
CA GLU A 415 -39.17 16.04 -23.65
C GLU A 415 -38.62 14.96 -24.58
N THR A 416 -39.47 14.57 -25.52
CA THR A 416 -39.37 13.35 -26.33
C THR A 416 -38.87 13.71 -27.73
N LEU A 417 -37.85 13.02 -28.24
CA LEU A 417 -37.45 13.11 -29.65
C LEU A 417 -37.57 11.75 -30.34
N ASN A 418 -38.37 11.71 -31.42
CA ASN A 418 -38.62 10.56 -32.27
C ASN A 418 -37.39 10.22 -33.12
N TYR A 419 -36.94 8.96 -33.07
CA TYR A 419 -36.00 8.39 -34.03
C TYR A 419 -36.35 6.90 -34.24
N GLU A 420 -37.48 6.67 -34.92
CA GLU A 420 -37.82 5.38 -35.49
C GLU A 420 -37.30 5.34 -36.93
N THR A 421 -36.30 4.49 -37.20
CA THR A 421 -36.23 3.57 -38.37
C THR A 421 -34.79 3.08 -38.58
N LYS A 422 -34.44 2.03 -37.83
CA LYS A 422 -33.49 0.93 -38.17
C LYS A 422 -33.31 0.03 -36.93
N ASN A 423 -34.42 -0.47 -36.39
CA ASN A 423 -34.44 -1.49 -35.33
C ASN A 423 -34.92 -2.78 -35.97
N ASN A 424 -34.12 -3.86 -35.95
CA ASN A 424 -34.57 -5.26 -35.98
C ASN A 424 -33.36 -6.21 -35.98
N LEU A 425 -32.41 -6.04 -35.05
CA LEU A 425 -31.27 -6.98 -34.91
C LEU A 425 -30.73 -7.08 -33.47
N PHE A 426 -31.60 -6.91 -32.46
CA PHE A 426 -31.32 -7.38 -31.09
C PHE A 426 -31.74 -8.85 -30.98
N ASP A 427 -30.79 -9.77 -30.74
CA ASP A 427 -31.00 -11.22 -30.78
C ASP A 427 -31.66 -11.83 -29.51
N LYS A 428 -32.45 -12.88 -29.75
CA LYS A 428 -33.19 -13.91 -28.96
C LYS A 428 -33.69 -13.75 -27.51
N HIS A 429 -33.17 -12.88 -26.65
CA HIS A 429 -33.61 -12.83 -25.23
C HIS A 429 -34.28 -11.53 -24.80
N ILE A 430 -34.27 -10.49 -25.64
CA ILE A 430 -34.92 -9.21 -25.38
C ILE A 430 -35.55 -8.74 -26.68
N GLU A 431 -36.85 -8.96 -26.86
CA GLU A 431 -37.62 -8.51 -28.04
C GLU A 431 -37.61 -6.97 -28.20
N SER A 432 -37.45 -6.24 -27.09
CA SER A 432 -37.34 -4.78 -27.07
C SER A 432 -36.66 -4.27 -25.81
N LEU A 433 -35.88 -3.19 -25.93
CA LEU A 433 -35.33 -2.45 -24.78
C LEU A 433 -36.45 -1.82 -23.95
N THR A 434 -36.28 -1.78 -22.62
CA THR A 434 -37.25 -1.12 -21.72
C THR A 434 -37.15 0.39 -21.82
N GLU A 435 -38.16 1.11 -21.32
CA GLU A 435 -38.17 2.59 -21.37
C GLU A 435 -36.96 3.20 -20.66
N THR A 436 -36.50 2.62 -19.55
CA THR A 436 -35.29 3.06 -18.83
C THR A 436 -34.01 2.74 -19.60
N GLN A 437 -33.97 1.64 -20.36
CA GLN A 437 -32.86 1.32 -21.26
C GLN A 437 -32.83 2.22 -22.51
N LYS A 438 -33.99 2.65 -23.01
CA LYS A 438 -34.09 3.61 -24.11
C LYS A 438 -33.56 5.00 -23.69
N GLU A 439 -33.75 5.39 -22.44
CA GLU A 439 -33.19 6.64 -21.89
C GLU A 439 -31.67 6.70 -22.03
N PHE A 440 -30.97 5.58 -21.78
CA PHE A 440 -29.53 5.48 -22.04
C PHE A 440 -29.20 5.75 -23.51
N ILE A 441 -29.95 5.16 -24.46
CA ILE A 441 -29.75 5.41 -25.89
C ILE A 441 -29.98 6.87 -26.24
N THR A 442 -31.00 7.51 -25.66
CA THR A 442 -31.26 8.95 -25.87
C THR A 442 -30.07 9.80 -25.42
N LEU A 443 -29.47 9.51 -24.26
CA LEU A 443 -28.29 10.23 -23.78
C LEU A 443 -27.06 9.99 -24.66
N ILE A 444 -26.88 8.78 -25.17
CA ILE A 444 -25.80 8.50 -26.13
C ILE A 444 -26.01 9.29 -27.43
N LYS A 445 -27.23 9.33 -27.96
CA LYS A 445 -27.56 10.15 -29.14
C LYS A 445 -27.34 11.64 -28.89
N ASP A 446 -27.73 12.13 -27.73
CA ASP A 446 -27.51 13.52 -27.33
C ASP A 446 -26.01 13.85 -27.24
N TRP A 447 -25.20 12.95 -26.67
CA TRP A 447 -23.75 13.15 -26.64
C TRP A 447 -23.13 13.21 -28.05
N PHE A 448 -23.60 12.40 -29.00
CA PHE A 448 -23.16 12.52 -30.40
C PHE A 448 -23.57 13.84 -31.06
N ALA A 449 -24.76 14.35 -30.75
CA ALA A 449 -25.23 15.64 -31.27
C ALA A 449 -24.50 16.83 -30.62
N HIS A 450 -24.12 16.69 -29.35
CA HIS A 450 -23.59 17.76 -28.51
C HIS A 450 -22.40 17.24 -27.70
N GLN A 451 -21.26 17.02 -28.37
CA GLN A 451 -20.05 16.49 -27.75
C GLN A 451 -19.57 17.39 -26.60
N ARG A 452 -19.53 16.81 -25.40
CA ARG A 452 -19.11 17.46 -24.15
C ARG A 452 -18.63 16.44 -23.14
N ASN A 453 -18.04 16.90 -22.04
CA ASN A 453 -17.68 16.04 -20.91
C ASN A 453 -18.93 15.53 -20.20
N MET A 454 -19.27 14.27 -20.47
CA MET A 454 -20.49 13.65 -19.96
C MET A 454 -20.12 12.40 -19.16
N LEU A 455 -20.69 12.31 -17.96
CA LEU A 455 -20.63 11.11 -17.13
C LEU A 455 -22.02 10.47 -17.06
N ILE A 456 -22.16 9.24 -17.55
CA ILE A 456 -23.40 8.47 -17.41
C ILE A 456 -23.20 7.37 -16.37
N LEU A 457 -23.88 7.50 -15.23
CA LEU A 457 -23.96 6.51 -14.16
C LEU A 457 -25.19 5.62 -14.38
N VAL A 458 -24.97 4.40 -14.87
CA VAL A 458 -26.03 3.40 -15.10
C VAL A 458 -26.12 2.45 -13.91
N THR A 459 -27.20 2.54 -13.15
CA THR A 459 -27.50 1.64 -12.04
C THR A 459 -28.70 0.74 -12.31
N GLY A 460 -28.96 -0.20 -11.40
CA GLY A 460 -30.13 -1.07 -11.43
C GLY A 460 -29.88 -2.38 -10.74
N GLY A 461 -30.94 -3.12 -10.46
CA GLY A 461 -30.84 -4.43 -9.80
C GLY A 461 -30.09 -5.48 -10.64
N PRO A 462 -29.71 -6.61 -10.04
CA PRO A 462 -29.18 -7.78 -10.73
C PRO A 462 -30.15 -8.23 -11.84
N GLY A 463 -29.64 -8.51 -13.03
CA GLY A 463 -30.48 -8.94 -14.15
C GLY A 463 -31.20 -7.83 -14.91
N SER A 464 -30.97 -6.55 -14.57
CA SER A 464 -31.62 -5.43 -15.25
C SER A 464 -31.10 -5.10 -16.67
N GLY A 465 -30.27 -5.97 -17.22
CA GLY A 465 -29.71 -5.79 -18.56
C GLY A 465 -28.59 -4.76 -18.68
N LYS A 466 -28.10 -4.12 -17.60
CA LYS A 466 -27.03 -3.08 -17.64
C LYS A 466 -25.89 -3.39 -18.61
N THR A 467 -25.19 -4.50 -18.36
CA THR A 467 -24.03 -4.91 -19.17
C THR A 467 -24.43 -5.17 -20.61
N TYR A 468 -25.58 -5.78 -20.85
CA TYR A 468 -26.08 -6.04 -22.20
C TYR A 468 -26.40 -4.74 -22.93
N THR A 469 -27.25 -3.88 -22.37
CA THR A 469 -27.67 -2.61 -22.97
C THR A 469 -26.47 -1.73 -23.31
N VAL A 470 -25.54 -1.54 -22.37
CA VAL A 470 -24.36 -0.68 -22.60
C VAL A 470 -23.46 -1.28 -23.68
N ILE A 471 -23.06 -2.55 -23.53
CA ILE A 471 -22.08 -3.17 -24.45
C ILE A 471 -22.65 -3.35 -25.84
N GLU A 472 -23.90 -3.81 -25.98
CA GLU A 472 -24.52 -3.97 -27.28
C GLU A 472 -24.74 -2.62 -27.97
N THR A 473 -25.13 -1.56 -27.25
CA THR A 473 -25.23 -0.22 -27.84
C THR A 473 -23.91 0.20 -28.49
N PHE A 474 -22.77 0.02 -27.80
CA PHE A 474 -21.47 0.38 -28.36
C PHE A 474 -20.98 -0.53 -29.47
N LYS A 475 -21.32 -1.84 -29.45
CA LYS A 475 -21.05 -2.74 -30.57
C LYS A 475 -21.77 -2.28 -31.84
N HIS A 476 -23.05 -1.89 -31.72
CA HIS A 476 -23.85 -1.42 -32.85
C HIS A 476 -23.35 -0.10 -33.43
N LEU A 477 -22.86 0.80 -32.56
CA LEU A 477 -22.30 2.08 -33.00
C LEU A 477 -20.93 1.95 -33.67
N ASN A 478 -20.24 0.81 -33.49
CA ASN A 478 -18.91 0.54 -34.03
C ASN A 478 -17.87 1.61 -33.65
N ILE A 479 -17.84 1.99 -32.37
CA ILE A 479 -16.96 3.04 -31.85
C ILE A 479 -15.84 2.41 -31.03
N ALA A 480 -14.63 2.94 -31.18
CA ALA A 480 -13.50 2.56 -30.35
C ALA A 480 -13.81 2.85 -28.87
N THR A 481 -13.89 1.80 -28.05
CA THR A 481 -14.25 1.90 -26.63
C THR A 481 -13.23 1.17 -25.78
N ILE A 482 -12.76 1.83 -24.72
CA ILE A 482 -11.94 1.18 -23.68
C ILE A 482 -12.90 0.59 -22.65
N LYS A 483 -12.99 -0.73 -22.60
CA LYS A 483 -13.87 -1.45 -21.68
C LYS A 483 -13.05 -1.96 -20.49
N MET A 484 -13.51 -1.62 -19.29
CA MET A 484 -12.81 -2.00 -18.06
C MET A 484 -13.77 -2.45 -16.97
N ALA A 485 -13.32 -3.40 -16.13
CA ALA A 485 -14.09 -3.92 -15.01
C ALA A 485 -13.20 -4.17 -13.78
N PRO A 486 -13.75 -4.17 -12.55
CA PRO A 486 -12.95 -4.38 -11.34
C PRO A 486 -12.42 -5.82 -11.23
N THR A 487 -13.14 -6.81 -11.75
CA THR A 487 -12.76 -8.23 -11.73
C THR A 487 -12.45 -8.73 -13.13
N ALA A 488 -11.48 -9.65 -13.24
CA ALA A 488 -11.06 -10.18 -14.53
C ALA A 488 -12.17 -10.95 -15.26
N ARG A 489 -13.03 -11.63 -14.50
CA ARG A 489 -14.15 -12.39 -15.06
C ARG A 489 -15.17 -11.50 -15.75
N ILE A 490 -15.54 -10.37 -15.14
CA ILE A 490 -16.44 -9.40 -15.77
C ILE A 490 -15.73 -8.67 -16.91
N ALA A 491 -14.44 -8.34 -16.76
CA ALA A 491 -13.65 -7.76 -17.84
C ALA A 491 -13.68 -8.66 -19.09
N CYS A 492 -13.45 -9.97 -18.94
CA CYS A 492 -13.54 -10.92 -20.04
C CYS A 492 -14.95 -10.95 -20.66
N LYS A 493 -16.00 -10.92 -19.84
CA LYS A 493 -17.40 -10.97 -20.32
C LYS A 493 -17.78 -9.77 -21.17
N ILE A 494 -17.18 -8.62 -20.93
CA ILE A 494 -17.41 -7.40 -21.71
C ILE A 494 -16.38 -7.19 -22.82
N ASP A 495 -15.52 -8.19 -23.09
CA ASP A 495 -14.39 -8.05 -24.02
C ASP A 495 -13.51 -6.83 -23.67
N GLY A 496 -13.15 -6.75 -22.40
CA GLY A 496 -12.38 -5.66 -21.80
C GLY A 496 -11.24 -6.17 -20.92
N ARG A 497 -10.65 -5.27 -20.15
CA ARG A 497 -9.52 -5.57 -19.24
C ARG A 497 -9.86 -5.18 -17.81
N THR A 498 -9.11 -5.69 -16.83
CA THR A 498 -9.30 -5.21 -15.45
C THR A 498 -8.91 -3.75 -15.37
N ILE A 499 -9.57 -2.95 -14.52
CA ILE A 499 -9.21 -1.55 -14.28
C ILE A 499 -7.70 -1.46 -13.97
N HIS A 500 -7.21 -2.32 -13.08
CA HIS A 500 -5.78 -2.40 -12.75
C HIS A 500 -4.89 -2.70 -13.98
N SER A 501 -5.27 -3.65 -14.84
CA SER A 501 -4.50 -3.97 -16.04
C SER A 501 -4.54 -2.86 -17.08
N THR A 502 -5.66 -2.13 -17.19
CA THR A 502 -5.80 -1.01 -18.10
C THR A 502 -5.03 0.20 -17.59
N MET A 503 -5.07 0.48 -16.29
CA MET A 503 -4.31 1.59 -15.68
C MET A 503 -2.81 1.29 -15.58
N ARG A 504 -2.42 0.01 -15.60
CA ARG A 504 -1.02 -0.44 -15.74
C ARG A 504 -0.57 -0.59 -17.20
N LEU A 505 -1.36 -0.17 -18.18
CA LEU A 505 -0.91 -0.15 -19.56
C LEU A 505 0.35 0.70 -19.66
N ASP A 506 1.41 0.08 -20.18
CA ASP A 506 2.66 0.73 -20.53
C ASP A 506 2.37 1.94 -21.43
N TRP A 507 2.83 3.12 -21.04
CA TRP A 507 2.98 4.29 -21.92
C TRP A 507 4.15 4.12 -22.92
N ARG A 508 4.55 2.87 -23.22
CA ARG A 508 5.60 2.56 -24.21
C ARG A 508 5.11 2.93 -25.60
N GLU A 509 6.05 3.31 -26.46
CA GLU A 509 5.76 3.62 -27.86
C GLU A 509 5.00 2.47 -28.55
N GLY A 510 3.89 2.82 -29.21
CA GLY A 510 3.02 1.87 -29.93
C GLY A 510 1.88 1.26 -29.11
N SER A 511 1.72 1.57 -27.81
CA SER A 511 0.53 1.16 -27.07
C SER A 511 -0.69 2.02 -27.43
N GLN A 512 -1.91 1.48 -27.29
CA GLN A 512 -3.15 2.26 -27.51
C GLN A 512 -3.22 3.51 -26.64
N LEU A 513 -2.74 3.47 -25.39
CA LEU A 513 -2.71 4.66 -24.53
C LEU A 513 -1.63 5.66 -24.97
N LYS A 514 -0.47 5.21 -25.46
CA LYS A 514 0.57 6.10 -26.00
C LYS A 514 0.16 6.67 -27.36
N GLN A 515 -0.66 5.94 -28.12
CA GLN A 515 -1.30 6.41 -29.33
C GLN A 515 -2.34 7.48 -28.99
N ILE A 516 -3.23 7.23 -28.01
CA ILE A 516 -4.15 8.24 -27.49
C ILE A 516 -3.36 9.43 -26.93
N GLU A 517 -2.27 9.22 -26.19
CA GLU A 517 -1.39 10.30 -25.71
C GLU A 517 -0.77 11.09 -26.86
N ARG A 518 -0.30 10.43 -27.92
CA ARG A 518 0.27 11.09 -29.10
C ARG A 518 -0.79 11.86 -29.86
N GLU A 519 -1.96 11.27 -30.08
CA GLU A 519 -3.11 11.94 -30.67
C GLU A 519 -3.49 13.16 -29.81
N LEU A 520 -3.47 13.05 -28.47
CA LEU A 520 -3.67 14.15 -27.52
C LEU A 520 -2.52 15.19 -27.54
N GLN A 521 -1.28 14.78 -27.81
CA GLN A 521 -0.07 15.64 -27.85
C GLN A 521 0.11 16.36 -29.20
N GLU A 522 -0.34 15.75 -30.29
CA GLU A 522 -0.34 16.30 -31.64
C GLU A 522 -1.53 17.25 -31.86
N GLU A 523 -2.57 17.15 -31.03
CA GLU A 523 -3.67 18.11 -31.00
C GLU A 523 -3.21 19.44 -30.37
N ASN A 524 -3.03 20.48 -31.20
CA ASN A 524 -2.50 21.80 -30.80
C ASN A 524 -3.38 22.55 -29.77
N ASN A 525 -4.55 22.01 -29.42
CA ASN A 525 -5.44 22.59 -28.43
C ASN A 525 -5.86 21.50 -27.42
N VAL A 526 -5.08 21.38 -26.34
CA VAL A 526 -5.33 20.49 -25.20
C VAL A 526 -6.74 20.68 -24.62
N GLN A 527 -7.29 21.90 -24.73
CA GLN A 527 -8.66 22.21 -24.32
C GLN A 527 -9.68 21.43 -25.16
N THR A 528 -9.54 21.40 -26.49
CA THR A 528 -10.46 20.69 -27.40
C THR A 528 -10.46 19.16 -27.20
N CYS A 529 -9.33 18.60 -26.75
CA CYS A 529 -9.17 17.17 -26.53
C CYS A 529 -9.70 16.70 -25.16
N LEU A 530 -9.54 17.52 -24.12
CA LEU A 530 -10.11 17.24 -22.79
C LEU A 530 -11.60 17.61 -22.66
N GLU A 531 -12.17 18.33 -23.64
CA GLU A 531 -13.57 18.79 -23.63
C GLU A 531 -14.60 17.75 -24.10
N LYS A 532 -14.18 16.54 -24.52
CA LYS A 532 -15.06 15.57 -25.21
C LYS A 532 -14.95 14.13 -24.70
N ILE A 533 -14.87 13.93 -23.39
CA ILE A 533 -14.82 12.59 -22.80
C ILE A 533 -16.24 12.13 -22.41
N LEU A 534 -16.65 10.98 -22.95
CA LEU A 534 -17.82 10.24 -22.46
C LEU A 534 -17.35 9.15 -21.49
N PHE A 535 -17.59 9.36 -20.20
CA PHE A 535 -17.34 8.35 -19.18
C PHE A 535 -18.64 7.63 -18.83
N ILE A 536 -18.63 6.30 -18.86
CA ILE A 536 -19.80 5.49 -18.52
C ILE A 536 -19.41 4.52 -17.44
N ALA A 537 -20.02 4.69 -16.26
CA ALA A 537 -19.88 3.74 -15.18
C ALA A 537 -21.19 3.00 -14.98
N MET A 538 -21.12 1.67 -14.94
CA MET A 538 -22.29 0.84 -14.69
C MET A 538 -22.06 -0.13 -13.52
N GLY A 539 -23.10 -0.35 -12.72
CA GLY A 539 -23.00 -1.16 -11.52
C GLY A 539 -24.33 -1.22 -10.76
N ASP A 540 -24.29 -1.79 -9.56
CA ASP A 540 -25.43 -1.78 -8.63
C ASP A 540 -24.93 -1.18 -7.32
N LYS A 541 -25.50 -0.05 -6.91
CA LYS A 541 -25.10 0.65 -5.68
C LYS A 541 -25.35 -0.19 -4.41
N ARG A 542 -26.18 -1.23 -4.52
CA ARG A 542 -26.60 -2.13 -3.43
C ARG A 542 -25.78 -3.41 -3.34
N GLN A 543 -24.94 -3.69 -4.34
CA GLN A 543 -24.02 -4.83 -4.29
C GLN A 543 -22.76 -4.49 -3.48
N LEU A 544 -21.79 -5.41 -3.49
CA LEU A 544 -20.51 -5.28 -2.80
C LEU A 544 -19.85 -3.92 -3.02
N LYS A 545 -19.42 -3.32 -1.91
CA LYS A 545 -18.54 -2.16 -1.89
C LYS A 545 -17.10 -2.60 -2.22
N PRO A 546 -16.22 -1.69 -2.69
CA PRO A 546 -14.82 -2.03 -2.86
C PRO A 546 -14.21 -2.45 -1.51
N VAL A 547 -13.40 -3.51 -1.47
CA VAL A 547 -12.88 -4.14 -0.24
C VAL A 547 -12.17 -3.15 0.70
N MET A 548 -11.55 -2.11 0.14
CA MET A 548 -10.79 -1.10 0.90
C MET A 548 -11.44 0.31 0.84
N SER A 549 -12.68 0.45 0.38
CA SER A 549 -13.35 1.75 0.25
C SER A 549 -14.73 1.73 0.90
N GLN A 550 -15.03 2.79 1.64
CA GLN A 550 -16.38 3.02 2.16
C GLN A 550 -17.36 3.51 1.09
N TYR A 551 -16.85 4.02 -0.03
CA TYR A 551 -17.63 4.65 -1.09
C TYR A 551 -17.72 3.79 -2.34
N ASN A 552 -18.92 3.75 -2.93
CA ASN A 552 -19.16 3.29 -4.29
C ASN A 552 -19.01 4.51 -5.24
N ILE A 553 -18.71 4.30 -6.52
CA ILE A 553 -18.63 5.39 -7.51
C ILE A 553 -19.94 6.21 -7.57
N PHE A 554 -21.07 5.57 -7.29
CA PHE A 554 -22.38 6.21 -7.20
C PHE A 554 -22.54 7.18 -6.02
N HIS A 555 -21.57 7.25 -5.10
CA HIS A 555 -21.59 8.16 -3.94
C HIS A 555 -20.61 9.33 -4.08
N VAL A 556 -19.87 9.40 -5.19
CA VAL A 556 -18.90 10.48 -5.46
C VAL A 556 -19.57 11.50 -6.38
N SER A 557 -19.49 12.79 -6.04
CA SER A 557 -19.94 13.88 -6.93
C SER A 557 -18.82 14.21 -7.92
N PHE A 558 -19.19 14.29 -9.19
CA PHE A 558 -18.32 14.62 -10.32
C PHE A 558 -18.83 15.88 -11.06
N ASP A 559 -19.73 16.64 -10.44
CA ASP A 559 -20.48 17.73 -11.09
C ASP A 559 -19.60 18.94 -11.43
N LYS A 560 -18.37 19.00 -10.90
CA LYS A 560 -17.39 20.04 -11.23
C LYS A 560 -16.65 19.75 -12.54
N GLU A 561 -16.49 18.47 -12.87
CA GLU A 561 -15.70 18.00 -14.00
C GLU A 561 -16.54 17.47 -15.17
N PHE A 562 -17.75 16.94 -14.88
CA PHE A 562 -18.62 16.30 -15.86
C PHE A 562 -20.09 16.72 -15.70
N GLU A 563 -20.78 16.81 -16.83
CA GLU A 563 -22.24 16.79 -16.84
C GLU A 563 -22.72 15.36 -16.51
N THR A 564 -23.19 15.18 -15.28
CA THR A 564 -23.45 13.85 -14.71
C THR A 564 -24.93 13.47 -14.85
N TYR A 565 -25.17 12.32 -15.47
CA TYR A 565 -26.48 11.71 -15.65
C TYR A 565 -26.59 10.41 -14.85
N PHE A 566 -27.73 10.19 -14.19
CA PHE A 566 -27.98 8.98 -13.42
C PHE A 566 -29.21 8.25 -13.96
N ILE A 567 -29.03 7.00 -14.39
CA ILE A 567 -30.11 6.17 -14.96
C ILE A 567 -30.25 4.90 -14.12
N GLU A 568 -31.47 4.59 -13.66
CA GLU A 568 -31.76 3.33 -12.95
C GLU A 568 -32.61 2.41 -13.83
N PHE A 569 -32.04 1.28 -14.26
CA PHE A 569 -32.77 0.21 -14.94
C PHE A 569 -33.58 -0.57 -13.91
N LYS A 570 -34.90 -0.50 -14.04
CA LYS A 570 -35.85 -1.02 -13.04
C LYS A 570 -36.25 -2.46 -13.31
N GLU A 571 -36.43 -2.85 -14.57
CA GLU A 571 -36.92 -4.18 -14.90
C GLU A 571 -35.78 -5.20 -14.88
N SER A 572 -35.99 -6.34 -14.21
CA SER A 572 -35.08 -7.49 -14.27
C SER A 572 -35.71 -8.64 -15.06
N LYS A 573 -34.95 -9.20 -16.00
CA LYS A 573 -35.34 -10.39 -16.77
C LYS A 573 -34.62 -11.66 -16.33
N ARG A 574 -33.83 -11.59 -15.26
CA ARG A 574 -33.02 -12.72 -14.77
C ARG A 574 -33.85 -13.75 -14.01
N PHE A 575 -34.80 -13.28 -13.21
CA PHE A 575 -35.43 -14.10 -12.18
C PHE A 575 -36.78 -14.63 -12.66
N LEU A 576 -37.14 -15.83 -12.19
CA LEU A 576 -38.52 -16.30 -12.30
C LEU A 576 -39.46 -15.36 -11.51
N PRO A 577 -40.73 -15.19 -11.92
CA PRO A 577 -41.63 -14.21 -11.33
C PRO A 577 -41.79 -14.32 -9.80
N GLU A 578 -41.80 -15.53 -9.26
CA GLU A 578 -41.87 -15.80 -7.83
C GLU A 578 -40.59 -15.39 -7.09
N TYR A 579 -39.43 -15.68 -7.66
CA TYR A 579 -38.14 -15.36 -7.05
C TYR A 579 -37.81 -13.86 -7.17
N LEU A 580 -38.28 -13.21 -8.24
CA LEU A 580 -38.16 -11.76 -8.42
C LEU A 580 -38.74 -10.99 -7.23
N LYS A 581 -39.89 -11.43 -6.69
CA LYS A 581 -40.51 -10.80 -5.52
C LYS A 581 -39.59 -10.85 -4.30
N ILE A 582 -38.97 -12.00 -4.07
CA ILE A 582 -38.01 -12.21 -2.97
C ILE A 582 -36.79 -11.32 -3.13
N ILE A 583 -36.24 -11.22 -4.35
CA ILE A 583 -35.08 -10.36 -4.63
C ILE A 583 -35.42 -8.88 -4.46
N GLU A 584 -36.60 -8.42 -4.89
CA GLU A 584 -37.02 -7.03 -4.68
C GLU A 584 -37.24 -6.71 -3.20
N GLN A 585 -37.74 -7.67 -2.41
CA GLN A 585 -37.85 -7.51 -0.97
C GLN A 585 -36.47 -7.44 -0.28
N LEU A 586 -35.52 -8.30 -0.66
CA LEU A 586 -34.13 -8.19 -0.20
C LEU A 586 -33.55 -6.83 -0.56
N ARG A 587 -33.76 -6.37 -1.80
CA ARG A 587 -33.30 -5.05 -2.27
C ARG A 587 -33.85 -3.92 -1.42
N GLU A 588 -35.13 -3.97 -1.07
CA GLU A 588 -35.77 -2.97 -0.20
C GLU A 588 -35.15 -2.94 1.19
N LEU A 589 -34.89 -4.11 1.78
CA LEU A 589 -34.23 -4.24 3.09
C LEU A 589 -32.79 -3.72 3.07
N VAL A 590 -32.05 -3.96 1.97
CA VAL A 590 -30.71 -3.37 1.78
C VAL A 590 -30.79 -1.84 1.65
N ASP A 591 -31.76 -1.32 0.89
CA ASP A 591 -31.94 0.14 0.72
C ASP A 591 -32.28 0.82 2.06
N LYS A 592 -33.08 0.17 2.92
CA LYS A 592 -33.42 0.64 4.27
C LYS A 592 -32.33 0.37 5.31
N ARG A 593 -31.32 -0.45 4.97
CA ARG A 593 -30.26 -0.92 5.88
C ARG A 593 -30.80 -1.64 7.12
N GLU A 594 -31.86 -2.44 6.95
CA GLU A 594 -32.50 -3.18 8.04
C GLU A 594 -31.88 -4.58 8.21
N GLU A 595 -30.74 -4.65 8.89
CA GLU A 595 -29.94 -5.89 9.01
C GLU A 595 -30.70 -7.05 9.68
N GLU A 596 -31.26 -6.81 10.86
CA GLU A 596 -31.99 -7.83 11.62
C GLU A 596 -33.18 -8.39 10.82
N LYS A 597 -33.95 -7.51 10.17
CA LYS A 597 -35.10 -7.90 9.34
C LYS A 597 -34.68 -8.67 8.10
N LEU A 598 -33.52 -8.36 7.50
CA LEU A 598 -32.99 -9.12 6.37
C LEU A 598 -32.60 -10.53 6.79
N LEU A 599 -31.94 -10.69 7.95
CA LEU A 599 -31.57 -12.00 8.46
C LEU A 599 -32.80 -12.83 8.87
N GLU A 600 -33.80 -12.20 9.49
CA GLU A 600 -35.10 -12.81 9.81
C GLU A 600 -35.81 -13.27 8.51
N PHE A 601 -35.84 -12.39 7.51
CA PHE A 601 -36.42 -12.69 6.20
C PHE A 601 -35.73 -13.88 5.54
N ILE A 602 -34.39 -13.93 5.56
CA ILE A 602 -33.65 -15.05 4.98
C ILE A 602 -33.92 -16.35 5.73
N SER A 603 -33.94 -16.30 7.06
CA SER A 603 -34.24 -17.46 7.91
C SER A 603 -35.65 -18.02 7.67
N THR A 604 -36.58 -17.17 7.23
CA THR A 604 -37.97 -17.56 6.96
C THR A 604 -38.17 -18.07 5.54
N GLU A 605 -37.58 -17.40 4.54
CA GLU A 605 -37.86 -17.67 3.12
C GLU A 605 -36.90 -18.67 2.46
N PHE A 606 -35.71 -18.87 3.02
CA PHE A 606 -34.67 -19.71 2.42
C PHE A 606 -34.41 -20.96 3.26
N PRO A 607 -33.85 -22.03 2.66
CA PRO A 607 -33.47 -23.25 3.39
C PRO A 607 -32.23 -23.01 4.25
N VAL A 608 -32.38 -22.29 5.37
CA VAL A 608 -31.28 -21.99 6.30
C VAL A 608 -30.96 -23.21 7.17
N VAL A 609 -29.67 -23.49 7.33
CA VAL A 609 -29.13 -24.61 8.11
C VAL A 609 -28.01 -24.11 9.02
N GLU A 610 -27.78 -24.80 10.14
CA GLU A 610 -26.72 -24.43 11.09
C GLU A 610 -25.32 -24.59 10.47
N SER A 611 -25.11 -25.63 9.66
CA SER A 611 -23.85 -25.84 8.94
C SER A 611 -24.06 -26.65 7.66
N ILE A 612 -23.22 -26.39 6.65
CA ILE A 612 -23.21 -27.17 5.40
C ILE A 612 -22.37 -28.44 5.62
N ASP A 613 -23.04 -29.59 5.67
CA ASP A 613 -22.40 -30.88 5.87
C ASP A 613 -21.96 -31.56 4.54
N THR A 614 -21.27 -32.70 4.66
CA THR A 614 -20.82 -33.46 3.49
C THR A 614 -21.98 -34.00 2.64
N ASN A 615 -23.15 -34.29 3.22
CA ASN A 615 -24.30 -34.80 2.47
C ASN A 615 -24.90 -33.73 1.57
N MET A 616 -24.96 -32.47 2.04
CA MET A 616 -25.33 -31.32 1.25
C MET A 616 -24.32 -31.07 0.13
N LEU A 617 -23.01 -31.13 0.44
CA LEU A 617 -21.95 -30.97 -0.56
C LEU A 617 -21.97 -32.05 -1.65
N LYS A 618 -22.47 -33.27 -1.38
CA LYS A 618 -22.67 -34.31 -2.43
C LYS A 618 -23.74 -33.93 -3.45
N LYS A 619 -24.80 -33.24 -3.01
CA LYS A 619 -25.89 -32.79 -3.88
C LYS A 619 -25.56 -31.46 -4.57
N CYS A 620 -24.58 -30.75 -4.04
CA CYS A 620 -24.14 -29.45 -4.50
C CYS A 620 -23.34 -29.55 -5.79
N LYS A 621 -23.61 -28.64 -6.75
CA LYS A 621 -22.81 -28.42 -7.95
C LYS A 621 -21.89 -27.20 -7.81
N LYS A 622 -22.30 -26.20 -7.02
CA LYS A 622 -21.55 -24.96 -6.78
C LYS A 622 -21.74 -24.43 -5.37
N ALA A 623 -20.66 -23.99 -4.75
CA ALA A 623 -20.70 -23.32 -3.47
C ALA A 623 -20.25 -21.85 -3.58
N LEU A 624 -21.05 -20.96 -3.02
CA LEU A 624 -20.73 -19.54 -2.89
C LEU A 624 -20.45 -19.28 -1.42
N VAL A 625 -19.21 -18.89 -1.11
CA VAL A 625 -18.77 -18.76 0.29
C VAL A 625 -18.25 -17.36 0.59
N TYR A 626 -18.24 -16.97 1.86
CA TYR A 626 -17.67 -15.69 2.28
C TYR A 626 -16.13 -15.76 2.36
N LYS A 627 -15.59 -16.75 3.07
CA LYS A 627 -14.14 -16.87 3.35
C LYS A 627 -13.42 -17.77 2.34
N ASN A 628 -12.16 -17.43 2.02
CA ASN A 628 -11.30 -18.28 1.19
C ASN A 628 -11.01 -19.63 1.85
N ALA A 629 -10.80 -19.66 3.18
CA ALA A 629 -10.54 -20.91 3.91
C ALA A 629 -11.70 -21.91 3.75
N THR A 630 -12.94 -21.44 3.82
CA THR A 630 -14.14 -22.25 3.57
C THR A 630 -14.19 -22.75 2.12
N ALA A 631 -13.81 -21.89 1.16
CA ALA A 631 -13.71 -22.27 -0.25
C ALA A 631 -12.69 -23.40 -0.43
N ASP A 632 -11.53 -23.31 0.21
CA ASP A 632 -10.46 -24.31 0.13
C ASP A 632 -10.91 -25.66 0.72
N VAL A 633 -11.61 -25.66 1.86
CA VAL A 633 -12.18 -26.88 2.46
C VAL A 633 -13.19 -27.53 1.51
N TYR A 634 -14.11 -26.75 0.94
CA TYR A 634 -15.14 -27.28 0.03
C TYR A 634 -14.53 -27.76 -1.30
N ASN A 635 -13.52 -27.05 -1.82
CA ASN A 635 -12.80 -27.46 -3.02
C ASN A 635 -11.97 -28.73 -2.80
N ALA A 636 -11.36 -28.89 -1.62
CA ALA A 636 -10.65 -30.11 -1.25
C ALA A 636 -11.61 -31.29 -1.15
N TYR A 637 -12.78 -31.10 -0.52
CA TYR A 637 -13.85 -32.08 -0.49
C TYR A 637 -14.29 -32.46 -1.91
N TYR A 638 -14.63 -31.49 -2.77
CA TYR A 638 -15.06 -31.73 -4.14
C TYR A 638 -14.02 -32.49 -4.95
N THR A 639 -12.76 -32.05 -4.90
CA THR A 639 -11.65 -32.71 -5.61
C THR A 639 -11.45 -34.14 -5.12
N SER A 640 -11.69 -34.43 -3.83
CA SER A 640 -11.59 -35.78 -3.29
C SER A 640 -12.59 -36.77 -3.91
N GLN A 641 -13.75 -36.28 -4.38
CA GLN A 641 -14.82 -37.12 -4.98
C GLN A 641 -14.47 -37.64 -6.38
N PHE A 642 -13.51 -37.04 -7.08
CA PHE A 642 -13.11 -37.50 -8.42
C PHE A 642 -12.23 -38.75 -8.33
N PRO A 643 -12.42 -39.74 -9.23
CA PRO A 643 -11.54 -40.90 -9.31
C PRO A 643 -10.15 -40.50 -9.82
N GLY A 644 -9.16 -41.38 -9.60
CA GLY A 644 -7.80 -41.19 -10.07
C GLY A 644 -6.85 -40.51 -9.09
N LYS A 645 -5.59 -40.41 -9.49
CA LYS A 645 -4.49 -39.87 -8.67
C LYS A 645 -4.56 -38.34 -8.63
N ALA A 646 -4.50 -37.78 -7.43
CA ALA A 646 -4.36 -36.33 -7.25
C ALA A 646 -2.98 -35.85 -7.71
N TYR A 647 -2.97 -34.74 -8.44
CA TYR A 647 -1.78 -34.02 -8.83
C TYR A 647 -1.61 -32.83 -7.89
N ARG A 648 -0.57 -32.89 -7.06
CA ARG A 648 -0.17 -31.77 -6.20
C ARG A 648 0.80 -30.86 -6.94
N LEU A 649 0.34 -29.67 -7.29
CA LEU A 649 1.07 -28.72 -8.09
C LEU A 649 1.58 -27.61 -7.17
N TYR A 650 2.82 -27.75 -6.71
CA TYR A 650 3.47 -26.80 -5.82
C TYR A 650 3.88 -25.52 -6.54
N LYS A 651 3.89 -24.40 -5.83
CA LYS A 651 4.53 -23.16 -6.27
C LYS A 651 6.05 -23.32 -6.35
N ILE A 652 6.68 -22.76 -7.37
CA ILE A 652 8.13 -22.74 -7.56
C ILE A 652 8.61 -21.30 -7.46
N GLU A 653 9.30 -20.95 -6.38
CA GLU A 653 9.88 -19.62 -6.17
C GLU A 653 11.40 -19.74 -6.21
N ASN A 654 12.05 -18.95 -7.08
CA ASN A 654 13.51 -18.96 -7.23
C ASN A 654 14.09 -20.36 -7.47
N GLY A 655 13.40 -21.18 -8.27
CA GLY A 655 13.77 -22.57 -8.55
C GLY A 655 13.56 -23.56 -7.40
N LYS A 656 13.04 -23.11 -6.24
CA LYS A 656 12.74 -23.96 -5.09
C LYS A 656 11.25 -24.22 -4.96
N VAL A 657 10.90 -25.45 -4.59
CA VAL A 657 9.51 -25.87 -4.37
C VAL A 657 9.02 -25.36 -3.01
N CYS A 658 7.99 -24.51 -3.02
CA CYS A 658 7.35 -24.03 -1.79
C CYS A 658 6.31 -25.05 -1.32
N LYS A 659 6.67 -25.87 -0.33
CA LYS A 659 5.82 -26.97 0.16
C LYS A 659 4.48 -26.52 0.77
N ASN A 660 4.41 -25.27 1.21
CA ASN A 660 3.22 -24.70 1.87
C ASN A 660 2.25 -24.02 0.88
N SER A 661 2.60 -23.95 -0.40
CA SER A 661 1.76 -23.33 -1.43
C SER A 661 1.61 -24.30 -2.60
N PHE A 662 0.44 -24.92 -2.71
CA PHE A 662 0.13 -25.89 -3.74
C PHE A 662 -1.35 -25.87 -4.10
N VAL A 663 -1.69 -26.45 -5.25
CA VAL A 663 -3.05 -26.76 -5.64
C VAL A 663 -3.15 -28.25 -5.93
N ASP A 664 -4.15 -28.90 -5.35
CA ASP A 664 -4.45 -30.30 -5.60
C ASP A 664 -5.55 -30.38 -6.67
N LEU A 665 -5.28 -31.07 -7.78
CA LEU A 665 -6.23 -31.29 -8.87
C LEU A 665 -6.38 -32.78 -9.18
N LYS A 666 -7.57 -33.20 -9.64
CA LYS A 666 -7.83 -34.56 -10.13
C LYS A 666 -8.47 -34.53 -11.51
N PRO A 667 -8.19 -35.50 -12.40
CA PRO A 667 -8.84 -35.59 -13.70
C PRO A 667 -10.37 -35.49 -13.59
N GLY A 668 -10.97 -34.66 -14.44
CA GLY A 668 -12.40 -34.39 -14.49
C GLY A 668 -12.87 -33.24 -13.60
N CYS A 669 -12.05 -32.70 -12.68
CA CYS A 669 -12.50 -31.59 -11.85
C CYS A 669 -12.57 -30.29 -12.65
N GLU A 670 -13.63 -29.51 -12.42
CA GLU A 670 -13.77 -28.18 -12.98
C GLU A 670 -12.79 -27.23 -12.27
N VAL A 671 -11.99 -26.53 -13.05
CA VAL A 671 -11.01 -25.55 -12.60
C VAL A 671 -11.28 -24.21 -13.24
N ALA A 672 -10.83 -23.14 -12.61
CA ALA A 672 -10.89 -21.82 -13.19
C ALA A 672 -9.53 -21.15 -13.17
N VAL A 673 -9.22 -20.50 -14.27
CA VAL A 673 -7.94 -19.86 -14.53
C VAL A 673 -7.83 -18.60 -13.65
N THR A 674 -6.71 -18.40 -12.97
CA THR A 674 -6.51 -17.28 -12.03
C THR A 674 -5.70 -16.12 -12.58
N GLU A 675 -5.09 -16.28 -13.75
CA GLU A 675 -4.19 -15.31 -14.38
C GLU A 675 -4.34 -15.36 -15.90
N ASN A 676 -4.16 -14.24 -16.59
CA ASN A 676 -4.22 -14.23 -18.06
C ASN A 676 -3.02 -14.98 -18.62
N PHE A 677 -3.27 -15.89 -19.56
CA PHE A 677 -2.23 -16.72 -20.17
C PHE A 677 -2.38 -16.72 -21.70
N ALA A 678 -1.37 -16.21 -22.40
CA ALA A 678 -1.26 -16.35 -23.84
C ALA A 678 -0.47 -17.61 -24.16
N THR A 679 -1.04 -18.55 -24.92
CA THR A 679 -0.28 -19.70 -25.41
C THR A 679 0.76 -19.22 -26.41
N LYS A 680 2.06 -19.45 -26.15
CA LYS A 680 3.19 -19.04 -27.03
C LYS A 680 3.04 -19.49 -28.50
N TRP A 681 2.20 -20.48 -28.79
CA TRP A 681 2.01 -21.07 -30.11
C TRP A 681 0.79 -20.54 -30.86
N ASP A 682 -0.07 -19.77 -30.19
CA ASP A 682 -1.27 -19.23 -30.78
C ASP A 682 -1.69 -17.95 -30.04
N LEU A 683 -1.35 -16.80 -30.63
CA LEU A 683 -1.74 -15.48 -30.13
C LEU A 683 -3.26 -15.26 -30.20
N GLN A 684 -4.01 -16.09 -30.94
CA GLN A 684 -5.46 -16.00 -31.03
C GLN A 684 -6.15 -16.70 -29.85
N ASN A 685 -5.46 -17.62 -29.16
CA ASN A 685 -6.00 -18.39 -28.04
C ASN A 685 -5.46 -17.90 -26.68
N VAL A 686 -5.79 -16.65 -26.33
CA VAL A 686 -5.51 -16.12 -25.00
C VAL A 686 -6.55 -16.66 -24.01
N VAL A 687 -6.08 -17.50 -23.08
CA VAL A 687 -6.92 -17.97 -21.98
C VAL A 687 -6.94 -16.89 -20.90
N THR A 688 -8.10 -16.28 -20.69
CA THR A 688 -8.25 -15.17 -19.75
C THR A 688 -8.51 -15.66 -18.32
N ASN A 689 -8.11 -14.85 -17.34
CA ASN A 689 -8.44 -15.07 -15.94
C ASN A 689 -9.97 -15.11 -15.74
N GLY A 690 -10.45 -16.18 -15.09
CA GLY A 690 -11.85 -16.47 -14.90
C GLY A 690 -12.41 -17.52 -15.87
N THR A 691 -11.67 -17.90 -16.91
CA THR A 691 -12.05 -19.00 -17.82
C THR A 691 -12.22 -20.29 -17.04
N VAL A 692 -13.33 -20.98 -17.27
CA VAL A 692 -13.66 -22.27 -16.65
C VAL A 692 -13.24 -23.38 -17.60
N LEU A 693 -12.51 -24.37 -17.08
CA LEU A 693 -11.98 -25.51 -17.82
C LEU A 693 -12.21 -26.80 -17.03
N VAL A 694 -12.11 -27.95 -17.69
CA VAL A 694 -12.07 -29.27 -17.05
C VAL A 694 -10.62 -29.76 -17.03
N PHE A 695 -10.05 -30.03 -15.86
CA PHE A 695 -8.68 -30.51 -15.76
C PHE A 695 -8.58 -31.98 -16.18
N GLU A 696 -7.69 -32.33 -17.11
CA GLU A 696 -7.46 -33.72 -17.50
C GLU A 696 -6.24 -34.33 -16.80
N LYS A 697 -5.07 -33.72 -16.98
CA LYS A 697 -3.81 -34.26 -16.45
C LYS A 697 -2.71 -33.21 -16.38
N TYR A 698 -1.72 -33.46 -15.54
CA TYR A 698 -0.47 -32.71 -15.52
C TYR A 698 0.61 -33.43 -16.33
N VAL A 699 1.26 -32.70 -17.24
CA VAL A 699 2.34 -33.21 -18.11
C VAL A 699 3.68 -32.67 -17.60
N ALA A 700 4.31 -33.44 -16.70
CA ALA A 700 5.54 -33.05 -16.01
C ALA A 700 6.68 -32.62 -16.95
N LYS A 701 6.82 -33.27 -18.13
CA LYS A 701 7.84 -32.94 -19.14
C LYS A 701 7.81 -31.46 -19.57
N TYR A 702 6.63 -30.84 -19.56
CA TYR A 702 6.43 -29.46 -20.03
C TYR A 702 5.98 -28.51 -18.92
N ASP A 703 5.87 -29.00 -17.68
CA ASP A 703 5.28 -28.26 -16.55
C ASP A 703 3.94 -27.57 -16.93
N THR A 704 3.07 -28.36 -17.54
CA THR A 704 1.82 -27.90 -18.17
C THR A 704 0.65 -28.77 -17.74
N CYS A 705 -0.48 -28.14 -17.41
CA CYS A 705 -1.77 -28.82 -17.24
C CYS A 705 -2.50 -28.89 -18.58
N LYS A 706 -2.92 -30.09 -18.97
CA LYS A 706 -3.88 -30.28 -20.07
C LYS A 706 -5.29 -30.17 -19.49
N CYS A 707 -6.09 -29.31 -20.08
CA CYS A 707 -7.48 -29.07 -19.72
C CYS A 707 -8.35 -29.12 -20.98
N ILE A 708 -9.66 -29.18 -20.80
CA ILE A 708 -10.66 -29.09 -21.87
C ILE A 708 -11.53 -27.85 -21.63
N ASP A 709 -11.78 -27.04 -22.66
CA ASP A 709 -12.70 -25.92 -22.59
C ASP A 709 -14.17 -26.36 -22.71
N MET A 710 -15.12 -25.41 -22.66
CA MET A 710 -16.55 -25.72 -22.78
C MET A 710 -16.95 -26.24 -24.18
N ASN A 711 -16.10 -26.06 -25.20
CA ASN A 711 -16.32 -26.53 -26.56
C ASN A 711 -15.69 -27.91 -26.82
N GLY A 712 -15.06 -28.53 -25.80
CA GLY A 712 -14.36 -29.80 -25.96
C GLY A 712 -12.94 -29.66 -26.53
N GLN A 713 -12.40 -28.45 -26.64
CA GLN A 713 -11.07 -28.20 -27.17
C GLN A 713 -9.99 -28.33 -26.08
N ASP A 714 -8.85 -28.90 -26.46
CA ASP A 714 -7.69 -29.02 -25.58
C ASP A 714 -7.04 -27.66 -25.32
N VAL A 715 -6.90 -27.32 -24.04
CA VAL A 715 -6.23 -26.10 -23.56
C VAL A 715 -5.04 -26.48 -22.68
N TYR A 716 -3.88 -25.88 -22.94
CA TYR A 716 -2.63 -26.18 -22.24
C TYR A 716 -2.19 -24.99 -21.37
N ILE A 717 -2.29 -25.16 -20.05
CA ILE A 717 -1.99 -24.11 -19.07
C ILE A 717 -0.63 -24.37 -18.42
N LYS A 718 0.33 -23.46 -18.63
CA LYS A 718 1.66 -23.55 -18.01
C LYS A 718 1.71 -22.84 -16.67
N ARG A 719 2.68 -23.20 -15.86
CA ARG A 719 3.09 -22.41 -14.70
C ARG A 719 3.44 -20.98 -15.12
N ASN A 720 2.95 -20.01 -14.35
CA ASN A 720 3.34 -18.62 -14.56
C ASN A 720 4.80 -18.44 -14.12
N GLU A 721 5.63 -17.88 -15.00
CA GLU A 721 7.06 -17.67 -14.76
C GLU A 721 7.34 -16.69 -13.60
N TYR A 722 6.43 -15.75 -13.34
CA TYR A 722 6.52 -14.75 -12.28
C TYR A 722 5.97 -15.24 -10.94
N SER A 723 4.73 -15.76 -10.93
CA SER A 723 4.12 -16.23 -9.67
C SER A 723 4.65 -17.59 -9.25
N GLY A 724 5.28 -18.34 -10.16
CA GLY A 724 5.76 -19.68 -9.90
C GLY A 724 4.64 -20.70 -9.70
N MET A 725 3.38 -20.29 -9.86
CA MET A 725 2.21 -21.12 -9.61
C MET A 725 1.55 -21.53 -10.93
N ILE A 726 0.94 -22.72 -10.97
CA ILE A 726 0.05 -23.05 -12.07
C ILE A 726 -1.25 -22.27 -11.84
N PRO A 727 -1.68 -21.41 -12.78
CA PRO A 727 -2.77 -20.46 -12.56
C PRO A 727 -4.14 -21.14 -12.67
N LEU A 728 -4.34 -22.23 -11.94
CA LEU A 728 -5.55 -23.02 -11.88
C LEU A 728 -5.93 -23.22 -10.42
N VAL A 729 -7.21 -23.06 -10.11
CA VAL A 729 -7.81 -23.46 -8.83
C VAL A 729 -9.09 -24.23 -9.11
N PRO A 730 -9.49 -25.17 -8.24
CA PRO A 730 -10.81 -25.79 -8.35
C PRO A 730 -11.91 -24.73 -8.37
N ASN A 731 -12.93 -24.94 -9.21
CA ASN A 731 -14.00 -23.98 -9.41
C ASN A 731 -15.31 -24.38 -8.71
N PHE A 732 -15.32 -25.40 -7.84
CA PHE A 732 -16.54 -25.82 -7.15
C PHE A 732 -17.03 -24.78 -6.14
N ALA A 733 -16.13 -24.33 -5.26
CA ALA A 733 -16.37 -23.31 -4.27
C ALA A 733 -15.54 -22.06 -4.58
N ARG A 734 -16.16 -20.88 -4.58
CA ARG A 734 -15.47 -19.60 -4.70
C ARG A 734 -16.12 -18.53 -3.84
N THR A 735 -15.33 -17.51 -3.51
CA THR A 735 -15.85 -16.40 -2.74
C THR A 735 -16.92 -15.62 -3.50
N ILE A 736 -17.95 -15.15 -2.81
CA ILE A 736 -19.09 -14.40 -3.39
C ILE A 736 -18.62 -13.22 -4.25
N HIS A 737 -17.54 -12.55 -3.84
CA HIS A 737 -16.88 -11.48 -4.59
C HIS A 737 -16.53 -11.85 -6.04
N LYS A 738 -16.19 -13.11 -6.30
CA LYS A 738 -15.81 -13.60 -7.65
C LYS A 738 -17.01 -13.87 -8.55
N TYR A 739 -18.22 -13.96 -7.99
CA TYR A 739 -19.47 -14.16 -8.75
C TYR A 739 -20.22 -12.85 -9.01
N GLN A 740 -19.74 -11.71 -8.52
CA GLN A 740 -20.38 -10.43 -8.78
C GLN A 740 -20.47 -10.16 -10.29
N GLY A 741 -21.69 -9.89 -10.77
CA GLY A 741 -22.01 -9.70 -12.18
C GLY A 741 -22.42 -10.97 -12.95
N GLU A 742 -22.32 -12.15 -12.33
CA GLU A 742 -22.71 -13.41 -12.95
C GLU A 742 -24.18 -13.77 -12.74
N THR A 743 -24.62 -14.74 -13.53
CA THR A 743 -25.89 -15.47 -13.41
C THR A 743 -25.50 -16.95 -13.39
N ILE A 744 -25.99 -17.68 -12.41
CA ILE A 744 -25.66 -19.09 -12.21
C ILE A 744 -26.92 -19.87 -12.53
N ASP A 745 -26.90 -20.56 -13.67
CA ASP A 745 -28.05 -21.30 -14.20
C ASP A 745 -28.02 -22.79 -13.84
N THR A 746 -27.22 -23.17 -12.84
CA THR A 746 -27.13 -24.55 -12.35
C THR A 746 -27.95 -24.73 -11.08
N ASP A 747 -28.66 -25.84 -10.97
CA ASP A 747 -29.26 -26.26 -9.71
C ASP A 747 -28.20 -26.73 -8.71
N GLY A 748 -28.60 -26.83 -7.45
CA GLY A 748 -27.78 -27.46 -6.43
C GLY A 748 -26.71 -26.53 -5.87
N ILE A 749 -27.10 -25.34 -5.44
CA ILE A 749 -26.18 -24.31 -4.95
C ILE A 749 -26.28 -24.22 -3.43
N VAL A 750 -25.14 -24.14 -2.76
CA VAL A 750 -25.07 -23.81 -1.33
C VAL A 750 -24.44 -22.45 -1.14
N PHE A 751 -24.96 -21.71 -0.17
CA PHE A 751 -24.38 -20.46 0.30
C PHE A 751 -23.83 -20.67 1.71
N ASN A 752 -22.60 -20.23 1.96
CA ASN A 752 -22.07 -20.19 3.32
C ASN A 752 -21.50 -18.79 3.60
N PHE A 753 -22.18 -18.05 4.48
CA PHE A 753 -21.81 -16.70 4.87
C PHE A 753 -20.83 -16.68 6.05
N ASP A 754 -20.58 -17.79 6.74
CA ASP A 754 -19.64 -17.93 7.86
C ASP A 754 -19.84 -16.86 8.96
N GLY A 755 -21.09 -16.55 9.30
CA GLY A 755 -21.49 -15.51 10.26
C GLY A 755 -21.45 -14.08 9.70
N CYS A 756 -21.30 -13.91 8.39
CA CYS A 756 -21.23 -12.58 7.77
C CYS A 756 -22.63 -11.95 7.68
N THR A 757 -22.80 -10.79 8.30
CA THR A 757 -24.07 -10.04 8.30
C THR A 757 -24.10 -8.87 7.30
N ASP A 758 -23.10 -8.77 6.41
CA ASP A 758 -23.06 -7.72 5.38
C ASP A 758 -24.21 -7.90 4.38
N LEU A 759 -25.22 -7.02 4.50
CA LEU A 759 -26.42 -6.97 3.66
C LEU A 759 -26.11 -6.91 2.17
N ASN A 760 -25.09 -6.14 1.77
CA ASN A 760 -24.70 -5.99 0.38
C ASN A 760 -24.11 -7.29 -0.16
N LEU A 761 -23.35 -8.01 0.66
CA LEU A 761 -22.74 -9.30 0.31
C LEU A 761 -23.79 -10.40 0.18
N ILE A 762 -24.71 -10.48 1.14
CA ILE A 762 -25.81 -11.44 1.13
C ILE A 762 -26.70 -11.22 -0.08
N TYR A 763 -27.14 -9.98 -0.32
CA TYR A 763 -27.92 -9.62 -1.51
C TYR A 763 -27.17 -9.93 -2.82
N THR A 764 -25.86 -9.65 -2.87
CA THR A 764 -25.03 -9.97 -4.04
C THR A 764 -25.02 -11.47 -4.31
N ALA A 765 -24.90 -12.30 -3.28
CA ALA A 765 -24.85 -13.75 -3.39
C ALA A 765 -26.19 -14.34 -3.86
N LEU A 766 -27.29 -14.02 -3.17
CA LEU A 766 -28.60 -14.60 -3.45
C LEU A 766 -29.13 -14.17 -4.83
N SER A 767 -28.81 -12.95 -5.26
CA SER A 767 -29.17 -12.49 -6.60
C SER A 767 -28.40 -13.13 -7.77
N ARG A 768 -27.53 -14.11 -7.52
CA ARG A 768 -26.81 -14.84 -8.58
C ARG A 768 -27.63 -15.95 -9.22
N VAL A 769 -28.62 -16.50 -8.52
CA VAL A 769 -29.48 -17.58 -9.03
C VAL A 769 -30.75 -17.00 -9.65
N CYS A 770 -31.42 -17.77 -10.49
CA CYS A 770 -32.63 -17.37 -11.21
C CYS A 770 -33.92 -17.79 -10.47
N SER A 771 -33.83 -18.79 -9.59
CA SER A 771 -34.95 -19.34 -8.83
C SER A 771 -34.53 -19.85 -7.45
N MET A 772 -35.51 -19.94 -6.54
CA MET A 772 -35.29 -20.49 -5.19
C MET A 772 -34.93 -21.99 -5.23
N THR A 773 -35.46 -22.75 -6.19
CA THR A 773 -35.24 -24.20 -6.32
C THR A 773 -33.79 -24.58 -6.63
N GLN A 774 -32.99 -23.62 -7.10
CA GLN A 774 -31.55 -23.82 -7.29
C GLN A 774 -30.80 -23.89 -5.96
N ILE A 775 -31.36 -23.38 -4.86
CA ILE A 775 -30.70 -23.26 -3.56
C ILE A 775 -30.98 -24.51 -2.72
N ILE A 776 -29.94 -25.25 -2.35
CA ILE A 776 -30.05 -26.42 -1.45
C ILE A 776 -30.10 -25.96 0.00
N ALA A 777 -29.17 -25.09 0.38
CA ALA A 777 -28.97 -24.70 1.76
C ALA A 777 -28.23 -23.36 1.87
N ILE A 778 -28.50 -22.64 2.95
CA ILE A 778 -27.78 -21.44 3.36
C ILE A 778 -27.27 -21.64 4.80
N ALA A 779 -25.96 -21.53 5.01
CA ALA A 779 -25.41 -21.32 6.34
C ALA A 779 -25.14 -19.81 6.53
N LEU A 780 -25.74 -19.22 7.57
CA LEU A 780 -25.63 -17.80 7.89
C LEU A 780 -24.35 -17.50 8.69
#